data_AF-A0A7M3MCY5-F1
#
_entry.id   AF-A0A7M3MCY5-F1
#
_cell.length_a   1.000
_cell.length_b   1.000
_cell.length_c   1.000
_cell.angle_alpha   90.00
_cell.angle_beta   90.00
_cell.angle_gamma   90.00
#
_symmetry.space_group_name_H-M   'P 1'
#
loop_
_entity.id
_entity.type
_entity.pdbx_description
1 polymer ?
#
loop_
_entity_poly.entity_id
_entity_poly.type
_entity_poly.pdbx_seq_one_letter_code
_entity_poly.pdbx_strand_id
1 'polypeptide(L)'
;MSDLKKITTTCTRDCPNTCGLIATVEGGRIASLKGDPDHPYTRGTACVKAARYIDRVYSRERVTRPMIRENGAWRHTSWDEAFALIAARMKSIRDESGPEAILYYQGYGERTALKLLNRYFFNLFGGVTTLRGSLCGGTGQASQNLDFGERISHDPLDHYNSNSMVLWARNPVSTNISLVPIIREIKKRGGRIVLIDPVKTRTVALADLHITPRPGRDVYLAMAAAKLILALGAQDDEFLENRAEGFEQYRDILSRYSVMELCDLADVPMDQVVSLADIFMGQGPTSILLGWGLHRHKSAHLSIRAIDALAAIAGTIGMPGGGVSQGFEEYGPYDQSWWGDDLNPPRRTLLVSTVGEEILNADEPPIRMIYVTASNPVCMAPNSAKVAQAFRKAEFVVYSGHFMDDTADRADVFLPATTFLEEDDVMATYGHNWVGPVNRAIPPVGECRSEFEMFQDLAGHFDFADRFRLDAAAWIEKICAPIWRQGCSPEQLRRGAFRLDAPMVPYKDKTFPTPSGKFRFMTEFDPAEVNGADEAYPYKLITSAPHAYICSERTMAEHDPLPVIRLHPDEAAQRGLEDGSLVLLRSQYGAVRAKLRTENGMRRDVVAAERGGWIKAGHGLNLLTRDMSSTVGMGTPYYETTVSVERCADPWSAQPRILVVQNHEHAAPAALGRELERMGAALDIRMPFEGDALPETPENHAGLVVLGGPQHAFDDADNPYFAPLMRLMRKFDAQRKPVAGVCLGCQLLARAWGGRHRNCGTFEFGFTELSLTTEGENDPILGGPLPRLMEFHEDSFIPPEGATLLATGESCENQCFRIGNASYGFQFRFEVDSKILDNLLTLFRGGEMEKYNNYLDKYDGCIFESMEAELPLLLEESQDFCRRVAENWLKLCADDIETQ
;
A
#
# COMPACT_ATOMS: atom_id res chain seq x y z
N MET A 1 6.94 12.46 -37.67
CA MET A 1 6.76 11.08 -37.19
C MET A 1 7.32 11.08 -35.78
N SER A 2 6.49 10.85 -34.75
CA SER A 2 6.97 10.77 -33.37
C SER A 2 7.96 9.59 -33.26
N ASP A 3 9.14 9.83 -32.69
CA ASP A 3 10.14 8.79 -32.47
C ASP A 3 9.64 7.80 -31.41
N LEU A 4 8.95 6.75 -31.86
CA LEU A 4 8.50 5.65 -31.01
C LEU A 4 9.70 4.82 -30.57
N LYS A 5 9.98 4.77 -29.27
CA LYS A 5 11.07 3.96 -28.69
C LYS A 5 10.50 2.84 -27.84
N LYS A 6 11.08 1.65 -27.95
CA LYS A 6 10.79 0.51 -27.06
C LYS A 6 12.01 0.21 -26.22
N ILE A 7 11.82 0.18 -24.91
CA ILE A 7 12.89 0.05 -23.93
C ILE A 7 12.58 -1.16 -23.06
N THR A 8 13.46 -2.16 -23.11
CA THR A 8 13.41 -3.32 -22.21
C THR A 8 13.83 -2.88 -20.82
N THR A 9 13.07 -3.22 -19.79
CA THR A 9 13.37 -2.91 -18.39
C THR A 9 12.76 -3.98 -17.48
N THR A 10 12.95 -3.86 -16.18
CA THR A 10 12.50 -4.86 -15.19
C THR A 10 11.65 -4.18 -14.13
N CYS A 11 10.52 -4.80 -13.77
CA CYS A 11 9.69 -4.30 -12.68
C CYS A 11 10.43 -4.43 -11.34
N THR A 12 10.69 -3.31 -10.67
CA THR A 12 11.41 -3.27 -9.38
C THR A 12 10.52 -3.42 -8.15
N ARG A 13 9.20 -3.50 -8.36
CA ARG A 13 8.21 -3.55 -7.28
C ARG A 13 8.33 -4.84 -6.45
N ASP A 14 7.97 -4.75 -5.16
CA ASP A 14 8.13 -5.86 -4.21
C ASP A 14 7.18 -7.05 -4.48
N CYS A 15 7.57 -7.92 -5.41
CA CYS A 15 6.84 -9.10 -5.84
C CYS A 15 7.80 -10.16 -6.41
N PRO A 16 7.58 -11.47 -6.18
CA PRO A 16 8.48 -12.54 -6.66
C PRO A 16 8.55 -12.66 -8.19
N ASN A 17 7.61 -12.07 -8.93
CA ASN A 17 7.60 -12.17 -10.38
C ASN A 17 8.73 -11.41 -11.09
N THR A 18 9.17 -10.27 -10.52
CA THR A 18 10.17 -9.35 -11.11
C THR A 18 10.09 -9.30 -12.63
N CYS A 19 8.90 -8.94 -13.15
CA CYS A 19 8.57 -9.10 -14.56
C CYS A 19 9.56 -8.34 -15.46
N GLY A 20 10.01 -8.99 -16.55
CA GLY A 20 10.55 -8.26 -17.70
C GLY A 20 9.44 -7.44 -18.36
N LEU A 21 9.75 -6.20 -18.69
CA LEU A 21 8.80 -5.22 -19.22
C LEU A 21 9.37 -4.53 -20.48
N ILE A 22 8.47 -4.10 -21.35
CA ILE A 22 8.75 -3.16 -22.44
C ILE A 22 8.01 -1.86 -22.16
N ALA A 23 8.77 -0.79 -21.91
CA ALA A 23 8.26 0.57 -21.92
C ALA A 23 8.23 1.09 -23.36
N THR A 24 7.06 1.48 -23.84
CA THR A 24 6.91 2.16 -25.13
C THR A 24 6.81 3.66 -24.89
N VAL A 25 7.74 4.42 -25.45
CA VAL A 25 7.87 5.87 -25.28
C VAL A 25 7.54 6.57 -26.59
N GLU A 26 6.66 7.55 -26.51
CA GLU A 26 6.24 8.40 -27.63
C GLU A 26 6.28 9.86 -27.19
N GLY A 27 6.93 10.72 -27.97
CA GLY A 27 7.04 12.15 -27.64
C GLY A 27 7.71 12.43 -26.28
N GLY A 28 8.63 11.56 -25.86
CA GLY A 28 9.29 11.66 -24.55
C GLY A 28 8.45 11.22 -23.35
N ARG A 29 7.24 10.69 -23.56
CA ARG A 29 6.35 10.17 -22.51
C ARG A 29 6.10 8.67 -22.68
N ILE A 30 5.86 7.97 -21.58
CA ILE A 30 5.55 6.55 -21.58
C ILE A 30 4.10 6.37 -22.02
N ALA A 31 3.90 5.82 -23.22
CA ALA A 31 2.59 5.53 -23.78
C ALA A 31 2.02 4.18 -23.31
N SER A 32 2.88 3.19 -23.06
CA SER A 32 2.46 1.91 -22.48
C SER A 32 3.59 1.15 -21.79
N LEU A 33 3.23 0.32 -20.82
CA LEU A 33 4.13 -0.57 -20.10
C LEU A 33 3.54 -1.98 -20.11
N LYS A 34 4.18 -2.89 -20.83
CA LYS A 34 3.69 -4.27 -21.05
C LYS A 34 4.76 -5.28 -20.68
N GLY A 35 4.37 -6.52 -20.43
CA GLY A 35 5.34 -7.60 -20.22
C GLY A 35 6.18 -7.84 -21.46
N ASP A 36 7.46 -8.13 -21.26
CA ASP A 36 8.39 -8.49 -22.33
C ASP A 36 8.14 -9.94 -22.79
N PRO A 37 7.70 -10.16 -24.05
CA PRO A 37 7.47 -11.50 -24.58
C PRO A 37 8.74 -12.36 -24.60
N ASP A 38 9.91 -11.74 -24.70
CA ASP A 38 11.20 -12.43 -24.82
C ASP A 38 11.79 -12.79 -23.43
N HIS A 39 11.21 -12.28 -22.33
CA HIS A 39 11.66 -12.64 -21.00
C HIS A 39 11.41 -14.14 -20.72
N PRO A 40 12.45 -14.96 -20.44
CA PRO A 40 12.34 -16.42 -20.45
C PRO A 40 11.31 -17.03 -19.48
N TYR A 41 11.15 -16.44 -18.29
CA TYR A 41 10.16 -16.89 -17.31
C TYR A 41 8.77 -16.27 -17.53
N THR A 42 8.67 -14.93 -17.45
CA THR A 42 7.40 -14.22 -17.48
C THR A 42 6.72 -14.19 -18.85
N ARG A 43 7.46 -14.30 -19.96
CA ARG A 43 6.95 -14.50 -21.34
C ARG A 43 5.79 -13.56 -21.69
N GLY A 44 5.98 -12.26 -21.46
CA GLY A 44 4.97 -11.24 -21.73
C GLY A 44 3.92 -11.05 -20.64
N THR A 45 3.93 -11.87 -19.58
CA THR A 45 2.97 -11.76 -18.47
C THR A 45 3.36 -10.62 -17.55
N ALA A 46 2.50 -9.61 -17.45
CA ALA A 46 2.57 -8.54 -16.45
C ALA A 46 1.21 -8.36 -15.77
N CYS A 47 1.21 -7.94 -14.52
CA CYS A 47 -0.03 -7.73 -13.76
C CYS A 47 -0.64 -6.34 -14.04
N VAL A 48 -1.91 -6.15 -13.63
CA VAL A 48 -2.61 -4.85 -13.72
C VAL A 48 -1.82 -3.71 -13.07
N LYS A 49 -1.06 -4.03 -12.02
CA LYS A 49 -0.28 -3.05 -11.26
C LYS A 49 0.96 -2.55 -12.02
N ALA A 50 1.46 -3.31 -12.98
CA ALA A 50 2.53 -2.85 -13.87
C ALA A 50 1.98 -1.84 -14.88
N ALA A 51 0.85 -2.17 -15.53
CA ALA A 51 0.22 -1.26 -16.49
C ALA A 51 -0.16 0.09 -15.85
N ARG A 52 -0.79 0.06 -14.67
CA ARG A 52 -1.16 1.25 -13.89
C ARG A 52 0.01 2.02 -13.29
N TYR A 53 1.24 1.50 -13.39
CA TYR A 53 2.40 2.21 -12.85
C TYR A 53 2.69 3.52 -13.59
N ILE A 54 2.24 3.65 -14.84
CA ILE A 54 2.30 4.91 -15.60
C ILE A 54 1.50 6.02 -14.88
N ASP A 55 0.33 5.69 -14.34
CA ASP A 55 -0.51 6.63 -13.59
C ASP A 55 0.24 7.16 -12.36
N ARG A 56 1.11 6.35 -11.75
CA ARG A 56 1.98 6.77 -10.63
C ARG A 56 3.08 7.71 -11.09
N VAL A 57 3.72 7.45 -12.24
CA VAL A 57 4.81 8.29 -12.80
C VAL A 57 4.32 9.72 -13.06
N TYR A 58 3.10 9.83 -13.61
CA TYR A 58 2.51 11.09 -14.05
C TYR A 58 1.40 11.64 -13.14
N SER A 59 1.23 11.06 -11.94
CA SER A 59 0.24 11.55 -10.99
C SER A 59 0.52 12.99 -10.58
N ARG A 60 -0.52 13.82 -10.52
CA ARG A 60 -0.45 15.18 -9.99
C ARG A 60 -0.15 15.26 -8.50
N GLU A 61 -0.33 14.15 -7.79
CA GLU A 61 -0.01 14.05 -6.36
C GLU A 61 1.48 13.71 -6.14
N ARG A 62 2.23 13.42 -7.21
CA ARG A 62 3.64 13.06 -7.10
C ARG A 62 4.46 14.31 -6.78
N VAL A 63 5.17 14.29 -5.65
CA VAL A 63 6.14 15.32 -5.29
C VAL A 63 7.33 15.21 -6.24
N THR A 64 7.66 16.32 -6.91
CA THR A 64 8.75 16.38 -7.90
C THR A 64 9.85 17.38 -7.57
N ARG A 65 9.75 18.07 -6.42
CA ARG A 65 10.75 19.03 -5.93
C ARG A 65 11.06 18.77 -4.45
N PRO A 66 12.32 18.94 -4.00
CA PRO A 66 12.64 18.87 -2.58
C PRO A 66 11.81 19.87 -1.76
N MET A 67 11.48 19.49 -0.53
CA MET A 67 10.75 20.35 0.39
C MET A 67 11.33 20.28 1.80
N ILE A 68 11.31 21.40 2.51
CA ILE A 68 11.65 21.48 3.94
C ILE A 68 10.43 22.00 4.69
N ARG A 69 10.21 21.46 5.89
CA ARG A 69 9.18 21.92 6.81
C ARG A 69 9.73 23.06 7.67
N GLU A 70 9.16 24.25 7.54
CA GLU A 70 9.48 25.45 8.31
C GLU A 70 8.22 25.93 9.04
N ASN A 71 8.29 26.14 10.37
CA ASN A 71 7.15 26.56 11.19
C ASN A 71 5.88 25.68 11.02
N GLY A 72 6.07 24.39 10.75
CA GLY A 72 4.98 23.43 10.53
C GLY A 72 4.46 23.33 9.10
N ALA A 73 4.81 24.27 8.21
CA ALA A 73 4.38 24.28 6.81
C ALA A 73 5.50 23.83 5.86
N TRP A 74 5.13 23.26 4.72
CA TRP A 74 6.09 22.87 3.69
C TRP A 74 6.45 24.05 2.80
N ARG A 75 7.72 24.13 2.42
CA ARG A 75 8.21 25.04 1.38
C ARG A 75 9.11 24.28 0.43
N HIS A 76 8.96 24.54 -0.87
CA HIS A 76 9.92 24.06 -1.85
C HIS A 76 11.32 24.62 -1.57
N THR A 77 12.32 23.77 -1.76
CA THR A 77 13.73 24.10 -1.55
C THR A 77 14.56 23.61 -2.72
N SER A 78 15.77 24.11 -2.86
CA SER A 78 16.76 23.51 -3.76
C SER A 78 17.35 22.23 -3.18
N TRP A 79 17.87 21.35 -4.04
CA TRP A 79 18.63 20.17 -3.61
C TRP A 79 19.86 20.55 -2.76
N ASP A 80 20.57 21.62 -3.12
CA ASP A 80 21.76 22.07 -2.39
C ASP A 80 21.42 22.53 -0.97
N GLU A 81 20.33 23.28 -0.80
CA GLU A 81 19.82 23.71 0.50
C GLU A 81 19.36 22.51 1.34
N ALA A 82 18.63 21.56 0.74
CA ALA A 82 18.18 20.35 1.41
C ALA A 82 19.37 19.51 1.92
N PHE A 83 20.35 19.22 1.06
CA PHE A 83 21.52 18.41 1.45
C PHE A 83 22.45 19.15 2.40
N ALA A 84 22.60 20.47 2.28
CA ALA A 84 23.36 21.25 3.26
C ALA A 84 22.72 21.16 4.66
N LEU A 85 21.39 21.28 4.75
CA LEU A 85 20.64 21.12 6.00
C LEU A 85 20.80 19.70 6.58
N ILE A 86 20.59 18.67 5.75
CA ILE A 86 20.73 17.26 6.15
C ILE A 86 22.16 17.00 6.66
N ALA A 87 23.18 17.37 5.88
CA ALA A 87 24.57 17.14 6.24
C ALA A 87 24.97 17.89 7.52
N ALA A 88 24.49 19.12 7.71
CA ALA A 88 24.73 19.88 8.94
C ALA A 88 24.11 19.18 10.16
N ARG A 89 22.87 18.69 10.05
CA ARG A 89 22.20 17.92 11.12
C ARG A 89 22.91 16.62 11.42
N MET A 90 23.29 15.86 10.39
CA MET A 90 24.05 14.62 10.56
C MET A 90 25.37 14.85 11.31
N LYS A 91 26.14 15.89 10.93
CA LYS A 91 27.41 16.23 11.60
C LYS A 91 27.20 16.60 13.06
N SER A 92 26.27 17.51 13.35
CA SER A 92 25.97 17.93 14.73
C SER A 92 25.54 16.75 15.60
N ILE A 93 24.62 15.91 15.13
CA ILE A 93 24.17 14.73 15.89
C ILE A 93 25.30 13.74 16.13
N ARG A 94 26.13 13.46 15.10
CA ARG A 94 27.29 12.57 15.25
C ARG A 94 28.29 13.13 16.26
N ASP A 95 28.59 14.42 16.20
CA ASP A 95 29.61 15.05 17.05
C ASP A 95 29.12 15.18 18.50
N GLU A 96 27.81 15.35 18.73
CA GLU A 96 27.19 15.47 20.06
C GLU A 96 26.82 14.13 20.71
N SER A 97 26.35 13.15 19.93
CA SER A 97 25.72 11.92 20.45
C SER A 97 26.23 10.64 19.79
N GLY A 98 27.14 10.73 18.82
CA GLY A 98 27.63 9.59 18.05
C GLY A 98 26.71 9.19 16.88
N PRO A 99 27.24 8.43 15.89
CA PRO A 99 26.49 8.04 14.69
C PRO A 99 25.29 7.14 14.99
N GLU A 100 25.29 6.43 16.12
CA GLU A 100 24.17 5.57 16.55
C GLU A 100 22.90 6.37 16.82
N ALA A 101 22.97 7.67 17.13
CA ALA A 101 21.80 8.52 17.30
C ALA A 101 21.02 8.77 15.97
N ILE A 102 21.56 8.31 14.84
CA ILE A 102 20.91 8.34 13.53
C ILE A 102 20.39 6.94 13.21
N LEU A 103 19.12 6.81 12.84
CA LEU A 103 18.54 5.59 12.28
C LEU A 103 18.46 5.70 10.76
N TYR A 104 19.11 4.79 10.05
CA TYR A 104 18.81 4.55 8.64
C TYR A 104 17.73 3.48 8.51
N TYR A 105 16.51 3.90 8.16
CA TYR A 105 15.38 3.03 7.87
C TYR A 105 15.34 2.74 6.37
N GLN A 106 15.92 1.60 5.97
CA GLN A 106 15.78 1.08 4.61
C GLN A 106 14.61 0.11 4.51
N GLY A 107 13.65 0.41 3.63
CA GLY A 107 12.55 -0.49 3.30
C GLY A 107 12.86 -1.48 2.17
N TYR A 108 11.79 -2.06 1.63
CA TYR A 108 11.84 -3.10 0.58
C TYR A 108 11.08 -2.68 -0.70
N GLY A 109 10.59 -1.43 -0.77
CA GLY A 109 9.81 -0.93 -1.90
C GLY A 109 10.57 -0.92 -3.22
N GLU A 110 11.91 -0.81 -3.14
CA GLU A 110 12.82 -0.92 -4.27
C GLU A 110 14.20 -1.37 -3.78
N ARG A 111 14.84 -2.30 -4.51
CA ARG A 111 15.99 -3.07 -4.03
C ARG A 111 17.01 -3.39 -5.13
N THR A 112 17.29 -2.39 -5.97
CA THR A 112 18.22 -2.51 -7.08
C THR A 112 19.67 -2.38 -6.61
N ALA A 113 20.63 -2.80 -7.45
CA ALA A 113 22.04 -2.90 -7.08
C ALA A 113 22.63 -1.58 -6.53
N LEU A 114 22.37 -0.45 -7.19
CA LEU A 114 22.91 0.84 -6.76
C LEU A 114 22.24 1.35 -5.48
N LYS A 115 20.93 1.18 -5.33
CA LYS A 115 20.18 1.65 -4.14
C LYS A 115 20.62 0.93 -2.85
N LEU A 116 21.14 -0.29 -2.95
CA LEU A 116 21.72 -0.99 -1.81
C LEU A 116 23.04 -0.35 -1.30
N LEU A 117 23.70 0.52 -2.08
CA LEU A 117 24.88 1.28 -1.62
C LEU A 117 24.55 2.36 -0.60
N ASN A 118 23.28 2.71 -0.42
CA ASN A 118 22.88 3.64 0.63
C ASN A 118 23.39 3.16 2.01
N ARG A 119 23.44 1.83 2.22
CA ARG A 119 24.05 1.22 3.41
C ARG A 119 25.56 1.51 3.51
N TYR A 120 26.28 1.44 2.39
CA TYR A 120 27.71 1.77 2.32
C TYR A 120 27.99 3.22 2.71
N PHE A 121 27.16 4.17 2.25
CA PHE A 121 27.26 5.57 2.65
C PHE A 121 27.22 5.73 4.18
N PHE A 122 26.25 5.12 4.85
CA PHE A 122 26.14 5.23 6.30
C PHE A 122 27.25 4.51 7.06
N ASN A 123 27.78 3.40 6.52
CA ASN A 123 28.94 2.72 7.07
C ASN A 123 30.23 3.57 6.90
N LEU A 124 30.36 4.32 5.81
CA LEU A 124 31.44 5.31 5.63
C LEU A 124 31.32 6.49 6.60
N PHE A 125 30.10 6.95 6.88
CA PHE A 125 29.83 8.07 7.78
C PHE A 125 30.22 7.79 9.24
N GLY A 126 30.29 6.51 9.62
CA GLY A 126 30.71 6.07 10.96
C GLY A 126 29.93 4.87 11.51
N GLY A 127 29.02 4.28 10.73
CA GLY A 127 28.17 3.18 11.18
C GLY A 127 27.02 3.66 12.04
N VAL A 128 25.89 3.98 11.41
CA VAL A 128 24.67 4.46 12.08
C VAL A 128 23.82 3.31 12.60
N THR A 129 22.77 3.59 13.37
CA THR A 129 21.80 2.55 13.73
C THR A 129 21.04 2.07 12.48
N THR A 130 20.95 0.76 12.28
CA THR A 130 20.23 0.15 11.16
C THR A 130 19.14 -0.82 11.64
N LEU A 131 18.37 -1.36 10.71
CA LEU A 131 17.32 -2.32 11.02
C LEU A 131 17.84 -3.76 10.93
N ARG A 132 17.28 -4.63 11.76
CA ARG A 132 17.37 -6.10 11.63
C ARG A 132 16.00 -6.75 11.61
N GLY A 133 15.96 -8.00 11.17
CA GLY A 133 14.71 -8.75 10.99
C GLY A 133 14.00 -8.39 9.69
N SER A 134 12.72 -8.77 9.55
CA SER A 134 11.94 -8.44 8.36
C SER A 134 10.44 -8.32 8.65
N LEU A 135 9.75 -7.56 7.80
CA LEU A 135 8.28 -7.53 7.82
C LEU A 135 7.64 -8.71 7.08
N CYS A 136 8.43 -9.57 6.41
CA CYS A 136 7.92 -10.52 5.41
C CYS A 136 8.62 -11.89 5.44
N GLY A 137 9.85 -11.99 4.92
CA GLY A 137 10.48 -13.27 4.53
C GLY A 137 11.22 -14.03 5.63
N GLY A 138 11.73 -13.34 6.65
CA GLY A 138 12.74 -13.87 7.58
C GLY A 138 12.32 -15.12 8.34
N THR A 139 11.05 -15.21 8.75
CA THR A 139 10.52 -16.41 9.43
C THR A 139 10.59 -17.65 8.54
N GLY A 140 10.16 -17.55 7.27
CA GLY A 140 10.16 -18.70 6.37
C GLY A 140 11.57 -19.16 6.01
N GLN A 141 12.47 -18.21 5.73
CA GLN A 141 13.88 -18.51 5.47
C GLN A 141 14.53 -19.22 6.65
N ALA A 142 14.43 -18.64 7.86
CA ALA A 142 15.02 -19.23 9.04
C ALA A 142 14.41 -20.60 9.40
N SER A 143 13.13 -20.81 9.09
CA SER A 143 12.47 -22.10 9.32
C SER A 143 13.00 -23.19 8.39
N GLN A 144 13.04 -22.94 7.07
CA GLN A 144 13.64 -23.89 6.14
C GLN A 144 15.14 -24.10 6.40
N ASN A 145 15.83 -23.08 6.92
CA ASN A 145 17.23 -23.24 7.29
C ASN A 145 17.45 -24.24 8.44
N LEU A 146 16.48 -24.41 9.33
CA LEU A 146 16.57 -25.42 10.40
C LEU A 146 16.54 -26.85 9.84
N ASP A 147 15.81 -27.05 8.74
CA ASP A 147 15.52 -28.38 8.17
C ASP A 147 16.49 -28.77 7.06
N PHE A 148 16.75 -27.83 6.15
CA PHE A 148 17.58 -28.01 4.97
C PHE A 148 18.98 -27.43 5.10
N GLY A 149 19.26 -26.60 6.11
CA GLY A 149 20.54 -25.87 6.25
C GLY A 149 20.48 -24.47 5.62
N GLU A 150 21.11 -24.24 4.49
CA GLU A 150 20.81 -23.08 3.65
C GLU A 150 19.57 -23.36 2.77
N ARG A 151 18.57 -22.47 2.84
CA ARG A 151 17.37 -22.51 2.00
C ARG A 151 17.74 -22.36 0.52
N ILE A 152 17.37 -23.35 -0.27
CA ILE A 152 17.41 -23.35 -1.74
C ILE A 152 16.02 -23.74 -2.24
N SER A 153 15.51 -23.06 -3.25
CA SER A 153 14.17 -23.28 -3.79
C SER A 153 14.23 -23.85 -5.21
N HIS A 154 13.17 -24.53 -5.66
CA HIS A 154 13.05 -24.92 -7.06
C HIS A 154 13.01 -23.70 -7.96
N ASP A 155 13.66 -23.81 -9.12
CA ASP A 155 13.39 -22.87 -10.21
C ASP A 155 11.90 -22.96 -10.58
N PRO A 156 11.18 -21.83 -10.74
CA PRO A 156 9.77 -21.88 -11.06
C PRO A 156 9.44 -22.70 -12.31
N LEU A 157 10.36 -22.80 -13.28
CA LEU A 157 10.16 -23.60 -14.47
C LEU A 157 10.21 -25.11 -14.20
N ASP A 158 10.84 -25.57 -13.12
CA ASP A 158 10.82 -26.99 -12.73
C ASP A 158 9.43 -27.46 -12.30
N HIS A 159 8.57 -26.55 -11.84
CA HIS A 159 7.19 -26.89 -11.48
C HIS A 159 6.33 -27.31 -12.69
N TYR A 160 6.81 -27.12 -13.93
CA TYR A 160 6.22 -27.80 -15.09
C TYR A 160 6.37 -29.32 -15.03
N ASN A 161 7.23 -29.89 -14.20
CA ASN A 161 7.33 -31.34 -14.03
C ASN A 161 6.32 -31.90 -13.01
N SER A 162 5.61 -31.05 -12.26
CA SER A 162 4.63 -31.48 -11.25
C SER A 162 3.39 -32.17 -11.84
N ASN A 163 2.98 -33.28 -11.23
CA ASN A 163 1.67 -33.91 -11.44
C ASN A 163 0.62 -33.35 -10.49
N SER A 164 1.03 -32.77 -9.38
CA SER A 164 0.13 -32.02 -8.50
C SER A 164 0.88 -30.88 -7.81
N MET A 165 0.13 -29.88 -7.33
CA MET A 165 0.70 -28.71 -6.67
C MET A 165 -0.15 -28.31 -5.46
N VAL A 166 0.51 -28.13 -4.32
CA VAL A 166 -0.06 -27.60 -3.09
C VAL A 166 0.38 -26.16 -2.93
N LEU A 167 -0.57 -25.23 -3.01
CA LEU A 167 -0.39 -23.81 -2.74
C LEU A 167 -0.71 -23.57 -1.26
N TRP A 168 0.31 -23.45 -0.41
CA TRP A 168 0.13 -23.32 1.04
C TRP A 168 0.25 -21.86 1.48
N ALA A 169 -0.86 -21.25 1.89
CA ALA A 169 -1.01 -19.83 2.21
C ALA A 169 -0.52 -18.88 1.09
N ARG A 170 -0.72 -19.27 -0.17
CA ARG A 170 -0.18 -18.59 -1.36
C ARG A 170 -1.29 -18.13 -2.31
N ASN A 171 -1.21 -16.87 -2.75
CA ASN A 171 -2.20 -16.23 -3.63
C ASN A 171 -1.61 -15.78 -4.99
N PRO A 172 -1.15 -16.71 -5.85
CA PRO A 172 -0.46 -16.39 -7.10
C PRO A 172 -1.25 -15.49 -8.07
N VAL A 173 -2.58 -15.57 -8.09
CA VAL A 173 -3.39 -14.69 -8.97
C VAL A 173 -3.16 -13.20 -8.68
N SER A 174 -2.83 -12.85 -7.43
CA SER A 174 -2.58 -11.45 -7.04
C SER A 174 -1.11 -11.13 -6.80
N THR A 175 -0.30 -12.11 -6.37
CA THR A 175 1.08 -11.88 -5.92
C THR A 175 2.15 -12.62 -6.73
N ASN A 176 1.80 -13.51 -7.66
CA ASN A 176 2.76 -14.27 -8.47
C ASN A 176 2.13 -14.78 -9.77
N ILE A 177 1.65 -13.86 -10.62
CA ILE A 177 0.86 -14.19 -11.82
C ILE A 177 1.58 -15.15 -12.80
N SER A 178 2.92 -15.16 -12.84
CA SER A 178 3.69 -16.05 -13.72
C SER A 178 3.61 -17.53 -13.32
N LEU A 179 3.09 -17.84 -12.13
CA LEU A 179 2.77 -19.21 -11.72
C LEU A 179 1.45 -19.71 -12.33
N VAL A 180 0.54 -18.83 -12.74
CA VAL A 180 -0.78 -19.22 -13.29
C VAL A 180 -0.66 -20.06 -14.58
N PRO A 181 0.22 -19.73 -15.55
CA PRO A 181 0.48 -20.61 -16.69
C PRO A 181 0.97 -22.01 -16.31
N ILE A 182 1.81 -22.12 -15.28
CA ILE A 182 2.32 -23.42 -14.77
C ILE A 182 1.16 -24.23 -14.18
N ILE A 183 0.38 -23.61 -13.29
CA ILE A 183 -0.82 -24.22 -12.68
C ILE A 183 -1.78 -24.75 -13.75
N ARG A 184 -2.06 -23.94 -14.79
CA ARG A 184 -2.95 -24.34 -15.90
C ARG A 184 -2.40 -25.53 -16.68
N GLU A 185 -1.09 -25.60 -16.91
CA GLU A 185 -0.49 -26.72 -17.63
C GLU A 185 -0.49 -28.01 -16.80
N ILE A 186 -0.29 -27.92 -15.48
CA ILE A 186 -0.46 -29.06 -14.58
C ILE A 186 -1.90 -29.60 -14.68
N LYS A 187 -2.90 -28.74 -14.58
CA LYS A 187 -4.32 -29.13 -14.72
C LYS A 187 -4.65 -29.73 -16.08
N LYS A 188 -4.11 -29.14 -17.15
CA LYS A 188 -4.31 -29.62 -18.53
C LYS A 188 -3.81 -31.06 -18.71
N ARG A 189 -2.77 -31.47 -17.98
CA ARG A 189 -2.24 -32.84 -17.95
C ARG A 189 -2.99 -33.77 -16.99
N GLY A 190 -4.10 -33.32 -16.40
CA GLY A 190 -4.88 -34.08 -15.43
C GLY A 190 -4.38 -33.98 -13.99
N GLY A 191 -3.40 -33.10 -13.73
CA GLY A 191 -2.86 -32.87 -12.40
C GLY A 191 -3.80 -32.10 -11.47
N ARG A 192 -3.62 -32.28 -10.16
CA ARG A 192 -4.47 -31.67 -9.13
C ARG A 192 -3.79 -30.47 -8.46
N ILE A 193 -4.58 -29.43 -8.18
CA ILE A 193 -4.16 -28.22 -7.48
C ILE A 193 -4.91 -28.12 -6.15
N VAL A 194 -4.17 -28.09 -5.04
CA VAL A 194 -4.72 -27.86 -3.71
C VAL A 194 -4.36 -26.46 -3.26
N LEU A 195 -5.36 -25.70 -2.82
CA LEU A 195 -5.15 -24.45 -2.10
C LEU A 195 -5.39 -24.69 -0.62
N ILE A 196 -4.39 -24.39 0.22
CA ILE A 196 -4.52 -24.41 1.68
C ILE A 196 -4.42 -22.97 2.15
N ASP A 197 -5.55 -22.35 2.50
CA ASP A 197 -5.63 -20.93 2.86
C ASP A 197 -6.90 -20.70 3.69
N PRO A 198 -6.84 -20.06 4.88
CA PRO A 198 -8.05 -19.76 5.67
C PRO A 198 -8.99 -18.78 4.96
N VAL A 199 -8.49 -18.01 3.98
CA VAL A 199 -9.26 -17.00 3.26
C VAL A 199 -9.51 -17.43 1.81
N LYS A 200 -10.74 -17.25 1.35
CA LYS A 200 -11.10 -17.45 -0.06
C LYS A 200 -10.51 -16.33 -0.93
N THR A 201 -9.30 -16.55 -1.43
CA THR A 201 -8.63 -15.63 -2.35
C THR A 201 -9.03 -15.90 -3.80
N ARG A 202 -8.67 -14.99 -4.73
CA ARG A 202 -8.91 -15.19 -6.18
C ARG A 202 -8.27 -16.46 -6.73
N THR A 203 -7.27 -17.01 -6.04
CA THR A 203 -6.59 -18.26 -6.41
C THR A 203 -7.50 -19.48 -6.31
N VAL A 204 -8.58 -19.43 -5.51
CA VAL A 204 -9.53 -20.54 -5.37
C VAL A 204 -10.10 -21.00 -6.71
N ALA A 205 -10.24 -20.08 -7.68
CA ALA A 205 -10.74 -20.38 -9.02
C ALA A 205 -9.80 -21.31 -9.83
N LEU A 206 -8.55 -21.48 -9.40
CA LEU A 206 -7.58 -22.38 -10.00
C LEU A 206 -7.48 -23.72 -9.26
N ALA A 207 -7.95 -23.80 -8.01
CA ALA A 207 -7.83 -24.98 -7.16
C ALA A 207 -8.91 -26.03 -7.49
N ASP A 208 -8.56 -27.31 -7.33
CA ASP A 208 -9.48 -28.44 -7.37
C ASP A 208 -10.01 -28.76 -5.96
N LEU A 209 -9.21 -28.46 -4.94
CA LEU A 209 -9.56 -28.57 -3.52
C LEU A 209 -9.09 -27.32 -2.78
N HIS A 210 -9.97 -26.74 -1.95
CA HIS A 210 -9.64 -25.65 -1.04
C HIS A 210 -9.80 -26.12 0.41
N ILE A 211 -8.69 -26.24 1.12
CA ILE A 211 -8.62 -26.59 2.54
C ILE A 211 -8.45 -25.30 3.34
N THR A 212 -9.27 -25.11 4.37
CA THR A 212 -9.34 -23.88 5.17
C THR A 212 -8.96 -24.16 6.62
N PRO A 213 -7.68 -24.44 6.94
CA PRO A 213 -7.28 -24.69 8.31
C PRO A 213 -7.53 -23.45 9.19
N ARG A 214 -7.69 -23.66 10.49
CA ARG A 214 -7.69 -22.57 11.47
C ARG A 214 -6.37 -21.80 11.36
N PRO A 215 -6.38 -20.45 11.32
CA PRO A 215 -5.16 -19.66 11.18
C PRO A 215 -4.10 -20.03 12.23
N GLY A 216 -2.87 -20.29 11.77
CA GLY A 216 -1.74 -20.67 12.63
C GLY A 216 -1.74 -22.15 13.06
N ARG A 217 -2.68 -22.97 12.60
CA ARG A 217 -2.82 -24.41 12.95
C ARG A 217 -2.33 -25.36 11.86
N ASP A 218 -1.64 -24.85 10.85
CA ASP A 218 -1.11 -25.60 9.70
C ASP A 218 -0.21 -26.77 10.10
N VAL A 219 0.52 -26.65 11.22
CA VAL A 219 1.33 -27.73 11.82
C VAL A 219 0.53 -29.02 12.01
N TYR A 220 -0.71 -28.94 12.50
CA TYR A 220 -1.55 -30.11 12.77
C TYR A 220 -2.07 -30.72 11.48
N LEU A 221 -2.41 -29.90 10.47
CA LEU A 221 -2.82 -30.38 9.14
C LEU A 221 -1.69 -31.17 8.47
N ALA A 222 -0.46 -30.64 8.51
CA ALA A 222 0.71 -31.31 7.95
C ALA A 222 1.05 -32.61 8.70
N MET A 223 0.99 -32.61 10.04
CA MET A 223 1.18 -33.81 10.86
C MET A 223 0.11 -34.88 10.57
N ALA A 224 -1.15 -34.48 10.36
CA ALA A 224 -2.23 -35.42 10.08
C ALA A 224 -2.03 -36.13 8.73
N ALA A 225 -1.69 -35.36 7.69
CA ALA A 225 -1.38 -35.92 6.37
C ALA A 225 -0.15 -36.85 6.43
N ALA A 226 0.92 -36.44 7.12
CA ALA A 226 2.12 -37.26 7.28
C ALA A 226 1.81 -38.58 8.01
N LYS A 227 0.97 -38.53 9.05
CA LYS A 227 0.57 -39.72 9.80
C LYS A 227 -0.26 -40.69 8.97
N LEU A 228 -1.10 -40.21 8.05
CA LEU A 228 -1.84 -41.06 7.12
C LEU A 228 -0.90 -41.77 6.13
N ILE A 229 0.09 -41.05 5.59
CA ILE A 229 1.10 -41.64 4.69
C ILE A 229 1.89 -42.75 5.40
N LEU A 230 2.34 -42.50 6.63
CA LEU A 230 3.04 -43.48 7.46
C LEU A 230 2.17 -44.70 7.80
N ALA A 231 0.89 -44.47 8.14
CA ALA A 231 -0.03 -45.56 8.48
C ALA A 231 -0.30 -46.50 7.30
N LEU A 232 -0.17 -46.00 6.06
CA LEU A 232 -0.35 -46.77 4.83
C LEU A 232 0.97 -47.36 4.28
N GLY A 233 2.11 -47.09 4.94
CA GLY A 233 3.42 -47.58 4.49
C GLY A 233 3.89 -46.94 3.19
N ALA A 234 3.44 -45.71 2.90
CA ALA A 234 3.71 -45.00 1.63
C ALA A 234 4.87 -43.99 1.73
N GLN A 235 5.65 -44.03 2.82
CA GLN A 235 6.80 -43.15 3.02
C GLN A 235 8.06 -43.57 2.24
N ASP A 236 9.01 -42.65 2.04
CA ASP A 236 10.34 -42.94 1.46
C ASP A 236 11.31 -43.45 2.54
N ASP A 237 11.28 -44.77 2.81
CA ASP A 237 12.13 -45.41 3.83
C ASP A 237 13.64 -45.18 3.58
N GLU A 238 14.08 -45.19 2.31
CA GLU A 238 15.50 -44.98 1.97
C GLU A 238 15.96 -43.56 2.37
N PHE A 239 15.13 -42.56 2.10
CA PHE A 239 15.39 -41.18 2.53
C PHE A 239 15.43 -41.06 4.05
N LEU A 240 14.45 -41.62 4.75
CA LEU A 240 14.31 -41.50 6.19
C LEU A 240 15.48 -42.16 6.94
N GLU A 241 15.97 -43.30 6.47
CA GLU A 241 17.10 -44.02 7.08
C GLU A 241 18.45 -43.35 6.77
N ASN A 242 18.68 -42.97 5.52
CA ASN A 242 20.02 -42.61 5.04
C ASN A 242 20.26 -41.12 4.89
N ARG A 243 19.20 -40.32 4.67
CA ARG A 243 19.29 -38.91 4.27
C ARG A 243 18.62 -37.94 5.26
N ALA A 244 18.06 -38.46 6.35
CA ALA A 244 17.46 -37.64 7.40
C ALA A 244 18.03 -37.96 8.79
N GLU A 245 17.83 -37.01 9.72
CA GLU A 245 18.08 -37.14 11.14
C GLU A 245 16.90 -36.59 11.95
N GLY A 246 16.71 -37.10 13.17
CA GLY A 246 15.60 -36.67 14.05
C GLY A 246 14.24 -37.32 13.77
N PHE A 247 14.15 -38.24 12.79
CA PHE A 247 12.86 -38.83 12.39
C PHE A 247 12.19 -39.64 13.51
N GLU A 248 12.96 -40.36 14.32
CA GLU A 248 12.43 -41.13 15.45
C GLU A 248 11.76 -40.23 16.49
N GLN A 249 12.38 -39.10 16.83
CA GLN A 249 11.80 -38.09 17.71
C GLN A 249 10.54 -37.45 17.09
N TYR A 250 10.54 -37.24 15.77
CA TYR A 250 9.35 -36.75 15.08
C TYR A 250 8.21 -37.77 15.10
N ARG A 251 8.52 -39.06 14.95
CA ARG A 251 7.54 -40.14 15.11
C ARG A 251 6.97 -40.18 16.52
N ASP A 252 7.79 -39.92 17.54
CA ASP A 252 7.34 -39.77 18.92
C ASP A 252 6.47 -38.53 19.14
N ILE A 253 6.65 -37.45 18.37
CA ILE A 253 5.72 -36.31 18.37
C ILE A 253 4.39 -36.74 17.74
N LEU A 254 4.42 -37.37 16.58
CA LEU A 254 3.22 -37.83 15.88
C LEU A 254 2.43 -38.88 16.69
N SER A 255 3.09 -39.70 17.50
CA SER A 255 2.43 -40.75 18.30
C SER A 255 1.57 -40.18 19.43
N ARG A 256 1.81 -38.94 19.87
CA ARG A 256 1.04 -38.25 20.92
C ARG A 256 -0.39 -37.90 20.52
N TYR A 257 -0.70 -37.90 19.22
CA TYR A 257 -1.99 -37.48 18.69
C TYR A 257 -2.57 -38.55 17.76
N SER A 258 -3.86 -38.83 17.86
CA SER A 258 -4.60 -39.51 16.81
C SER A 258 -4.78 -38.62 15.57
N VAL A 259 -5.06 -39.22 14.40
CA VAL A 259 -5.35 -38.44 13.18
C VAL A 259 -6.59 -37.55 13.38
N MET A 260 -7.61 -38.05 14.09
CA MET A 260 -8.83 -37.28 14.38
C MET A 260 -8.52 -36.05 15.25
N GLU A 261 -7.73 -36.21 16.32
CA GLU A 261 -7.32 -35.07 17.17
C GLU A 261 -6.55 -34.02 16.36
N LEU A 262 -5.68 -34.43 15.42
CA LEU A 262 -4.98 -33.49 14.55
C LEU A 262 -5.94 -32.77 13.58
N CYS A 263 -6.97 -33.46 13.07
CA CYS A 263 -8.02 -32.86 12.25
C CYS A 263 -8.80 -31.80 13.04
N ASP A 264 -9.18 -32.12 14.28
CA ASP A 264 -9.90 -31.21 15.18
C ASP A 264 -9.06 -29.98 15.54
N LEU A 265 -7.76 -30.17 15.83
CA LEU A 265 -6.83 -29.07 16.15
C LEU A 265 -6.53 -28.18 14.93
N ALA A 266 -6.45 -28.77 13.73
CA ALA A 266 -6.34 -28.04 12.48
C ALA A 266 -7.66 -27.35 12.08
N ASP A 267 -8.78 -27.81 12.63
CA ASP A 267 -10.14 -27.47 12.23
C ASP A 267 -10.40 -27.75 10.75
N VAL A 268 -10.05 -28.97 10.34
CA VAL A 268 -10.17 -29.48 8.96
C VAL A 268 -10.85 -30.83 8.98
N PRO A 269 -11.92 -31.04 8.19
CA PRO A 269 -12.57 -32.34 8.05
C PRO A 269 -11.60 -33.45 7.59
N MET A 270 -11.75 -34.64 8.17
CA MET A 270 -10.86 -35.79 7.89
C MET A 270 -10.79 -36.17 6.41
N ASP A 271 -11.89 -36.05 5.65
CA ASP A 271 -11.93 -36.33 4.21
C ASP A 271 -11.03 -35.39 3.39
N GLN A 272 -10.89 -34.13 3.80
CA GLN A 272 -9.94 -33.19 3.18
C GLN A 272 -8.49 -33.54 3.54
N VAL A 273 -8.23 -33.98 4.77
CA VAL A 273 -6.89 -34.44 5.19
C VAL A 273 -6.49 -35.70 4.43
N VAL A 274 -7.41 -36.65 4.27
CA VAL A 274 -7.23 -37.84 3.43
C VAL A 274 -6.96 -37.43 1.99
N SER A 275 -7.74 -36.50 1.43
CA SER A 275 -7.52 -35.99 0.07
C SER A 275 -6.14 -35.33 -0.10
N LEU A 276 -5.63 -34.65 0.93
CA LEU A 276 -4.29 -34.08 0.92
C LEU A 276 -3.22 -35.19 0.93
N ALA A 277 -3.34 -36.19 1.82
CA ALA A 277 -2.42 -37.33 1.87
C ALA A 277 -2.44 -38.13 0.55
N ASP A 278 -3.61 -38.37 -0.04
CA ASP A 278 -3.80 -39.08 -1.31
C ASP A 278 -3.03 -38.43 -2.46
N ILE A 279 -2.86 -37.10 -2.44
CA ILE A 279 -2.11 -36.39 -3.47
C ILE A 279 -0.60 -36.66 -3.38
N PHE A 280 -0.09 -36.96 -2.19
CA PHE A 280 1.31 -37.38 -2.02
C PHE A 280 1.51 -38.87 -2.30
N MET A 281 0.49 -39.69 -2.06
CA MET A 281 0.54 -41.14 -2.33
C MET A 281 0.25 -41.49 -3.81
N GLY A 282 -0.55 -40.68 -4.49
CA GLY A 282 -0.94 -40.87 -5.89
C GLY A 282 0.04 -40.25 -6.87
N GLN A 283 0.37 -40.96 -7.96
CA GLN A 283 1.31 -40.62 -9.05
C GLN A 283 1.98 -39.23 -8.94
N GLY A 284 2.94 -39.09 -8.01
CA GLY A 284 3.82 -37.92 -7.91
C GLY A 284 4.56 -37.65 -9.23
N PRO A 285 5.24 -36.50 -9.39
CA PRO A 285 5.71 -35.59 -8.34
C PRO A 285 4.70 -34.54 -7.88
N THR A 286 4.75 -34.20 -6.58
CA THR A 286 3.90 -33.19 -5.92
C THR A 286 4.78 -32.03 -5.43
N SER A 287 4.54 -30.82 -5.93
CA SER A 287 5.22 -29.62 -5.43
C SER A 287 4.43 -28.92 -4.34
N ILE A 288 5.12 -28.44 -3.31
CA ILE A 288 4.54 -27.57 -2.27
C ILE A 288 5.15 -26.17 -2.43
N LEU A 289 4.30 -25.17 -2.62
CA LEU A 289 4.71 -23.78 -2.75
C LEU A 289 4.21 -23.00 -1.54
N LEU A 290 5.14 -22.67 -0.64
CA LEU A 290 4.86 -21.87 0.54
C LEU A 290 4.57 -20.43 0.12
N GLY A 291 3.58 -19.84 0.79
CA GLY A 291 3.25 -18.43 0.67
C GLY A 291 3.55 -17.68 1.96
N TRP A 292 3.65 -16.36 1.81
CA TRP A 292 4.04 -15.46 2.89
C TRP A 292 2.97 -15.31 3.97
N GLY A 293 1.76 -15.87 3.77
CA GLY A 293 0.74 -15.93 4.81
C GLY A 293 1.20 -16.78 6.01
N LEU A 294 1.92 -17.89 5.76
CA LEU A 294 2.47 -18.74 6.82
C LEU A 294 3.42 -17.96 7.73
N HIS A 295 4.19 -17.02 7.18
CA HIS A 295 5.20 -16.27 7.91
C HIS A 295 4.62 -15.31 8.96
N ARG A 296 3.31 -15.03 8.89
CA ARG A 296 2.63 -14.00 9.68
C ARG A 296 2.11 -14.51 11.03
N HIS A 297 2.59 -15.67 11.47
CA HIS A 297 2.29 -16.26 12.78
C HIS A 297 3.53 -16.30 13.67
N LYS A 298 3.33 -16.19 14.99
CA LYS A 298 4.44 -16.17 15.97
C LYS A 298 5.25 -17.46 15.88
N SER A 299 4.55 -18.58 15.80
CA SER A 299 5.11 -19.94 15.81
C SER A 299 5.09 -20.59 14.42
N ALA A 300 5.13 -19.77 13.36
CA ALA A 300 5.10 -20.23 11.97
C ALA A 300 6.17 -21.28 11.63
N HIS A 301 7.32 -21.22 12.30
CA HIS A 301 8.39 -22.20 12.12
C HIS A 301 7.94 -23.64 12.37
N LEU A 302 7.10 -23.91 13.38
CA LEU A 302 6.57 -25.25 13.63
C LEU A 302 5.74 -25.75 12.45
N SER A 303 4.94 -24.88 11.84
CA SER A 303 4.12 -25.22 10.68
C SER A 303 4.96 -25.48 9.44
N ILE A 304 5.94 -24.63 9.15
CA ILE A 304 6.84 -24.80 8.01
C ILE A 304 7.64 -26.10 8.16
N ARG A 305 8.19 -26.37 9.35
CA ARG A 305 8.93 -27.59 9.61
C ARG A 305 8.08 -28.85 9.49
N ALA A 306 6.79 -28.79 9.84
CA ALA A 306 5.85 -29.90 9.64
C ALA A 306 5.54 -30.14 8.17
N ILE A 307 5.45 -29.08 7.36
CA ILE A 307 5.22 -29.15 5.91
C ILE A 307 6.47 -29.72 5.21
N ASP A 308 7.66 -29.27 5.62
CA ASP A 308 8.93 -29.80 5.13
C ASP A 308 9.07 -31.29 5.51
N ALA A 309 8.72 -31.66 6.74
CA ALA A 309 8.65 -33.05 7.19
C ALA A 309 7.63 -33.90 6.41
N LEU A 310 6.47 -33.36 6.06
CA LEU A 310 5.48 -34.03 5.20
C LEU A 310 6.08 -34.35 3.83
N ALA A 311 6.78 -33.38 3.20
CA ALA A 311 7.44 -33.59 1.92
C ALA A 311 8.58 -34.61 1.99
N ALA A 312 9.34 -34.61 3.10
CA ALA A 312 10.39 -35.58 3.39
C ALA A 312 9.84 -37.01 3.54
N ILE A 313 8.79 -37.18 4.33
CA ILE A 313 8.10 -38.46 4.52
C ILE A 313 7.52 -38.96 3.19
N ALA A 314 6.92 -38.08 2.40
CA ALA A 314 6.35 -38.40 1.10
C ALA A 314 7.41 -38.66 -0.01
N GLY A 315 8.71 -38.51 0.27
CA GLY A 315 9.76 -38.77 -0.72
C GLY A 315 9.82 -37.77 -1.88
N THR A 316 9.29 -36.56 -1.70
CA THR A 316 9.20 -35.56 -2.78
C THR A 316 10.43 -34.64 -2.87
N ILE A 317 11.28 -34.62 -1.85
CA ILE A 317 12.49 -33.77 -1.80
C ILE A 317 13.54 -34.26 -2.82
N GLY A 318 14.13 -33.33 -3.57
CA GLY A 318 15.13 -33.64 -4.60
C GLY A 318 14.55 -34.15 -5.92
N MET A 319 13.22 -34.17 -6.07
CA MET A 319 12.53 -34.65 -7.25
C MET A 319 12.15 -33.50 -8.19
N PRO A 320 12.36 -33.63 -9.52
CA PRO A 320 11.82 -32.65 -10.49
C PRO A 320 10.31 -32.50 -10.33
N GLY A 321 9.83 -31.26 -10.18
CA GLY A 321 8.42 -30.95 -9.93
C GLY A 321 7.92 -31.33 -8.53
N GLY A 322 8.80 -31.74 -7.62
CA GLY A 322 8.50 -32.10 -6.23
C GLY A 322 8.85 -31.01 -5.22
N GLY A 323 9.10 -31.44 -3.98
CA GLY A 323 9.74 -30.66 -2.92
C GLY A 323 8.91 -29.50 -2.36
N VAL A 324 9.57 -28.71 -1.50
CA VAL A 324 8.99 -27.51 -0.87
C VAL A 324 9.76 -26.26 -1.29
N SER A 325 9.06 -25.32 -1.90
CA SER A 325 9.60 -24.07 -2.42
C SER A 325 9.04 -22.87 -1.67
N GLN A 326 9.91 -22.07 -1.06
CA GLN A 326 9.54 -20.80 -0.43
C GLN A 326 10.01 -19.60 -1.27
N GLY A 327 11.29 -19.51 -1.61
CA GLY A 327 11.89 -18.44 -2.42
C GLY A 327 13.42 -18.47 -2.41
N PHE A 328 14.04 -17.49 -3.05
CA PHE A 328 15.49 -17.32 -3.16
C PHE A 328 15.98 -16.17 -2.27
N GLU A 329 17.29 -16.12 -2.00
CA GLU A 329 17.93 -14.98 -1.34
C GLU A 329 18.01 -13.81 -2.31
N GLU A 330 17.21 -12.77 -2.08
CA GLU A 330 17.05 -11.63 -2.99
C GLU A 330 18.35 -10.91 -3.34
N TYR A 331 19.32 -10.88 -2.40
CA TYR A 331 20.59 -10.17 -2.58
C TYR A 331 21.75 -11.08 -2.96
N GLY A 332 21.52 -12.39 -3.04
CA GLY A 332 22.54 -13.39 -3.37
C GLY A 332 23.32 -13.10 -4.67
N PRO A 333 22.70 -12.53 -5.72
CA PRO A 333 23.41 -12.21 -6.95
C PRO A 333 24.44 -11.06 -6.87
N TYR A 334 24.40 -10.24 -5.81
CA TYR A 334 25.26 -9.06 -5.67
C TYR A 334 26.47 -9.31 -4.77
N ASP A 335 27.56 -8.57 -4.99
CA ASP A 335 28.71 -8.54 -4.08
C ASP A 335 28.40 -7.65 -2.87
N GLN A 336 27.95 -8.32 -1.80
CA GLN A 336 27.52 -7.69 -0.56
C GLN A 336 28.67 -7.06 0.23
N SER A 337 29.93 -7.36 -0.10
CA SER A 337 31.09 -6.73 0.57
C SER A 337 31.11 -5.21 0.38
N TRP A 338 30.51 -4.72 -0.71
CA TRP A 338 30.37 -3.29 -0.98
C TRP A 338 29.33 -2.59 -0.12
N TRP A 339 28.54 -3.29 0.69
CA TRP A 339 27.75 -2.65 1.75
C TRP A 339 28.63 -2.12 2.87
N GLY A 340 29.87 -2.62 3.01
CA GLY A 340 30.87 -2.10 3.93
C GLY A 340 30.56 -2.38 5.40
N ASP A 341 29.87 -3.48 5.70
CA ASP A 341 29.50 -3.84 7.08
C ASP A 341 30.71 -4.04 8.00
N ASP A 342 31.88 -4.37 7.45
CA ASP A 342 33.12 -4.51 8.22
C ASP A 342 33.85 -3.17 8.48
N LEU A 343 33.48 -2.07 7.81
CA LEU A 343 34.20 -0.79 7.91
C LEU A 343 34.00 -0.11 9.26
N ASN A 344 32.73 0.04 9.64
CA ASN A 344 32.27 0.56 10.92
C ASN A 344 30.96 -0.17 11.22
N PRO A 345 31.03 -1.44 11.66
CA PRO A 345 29.83 -2.23 11.85
C PRO A 345 28.86 -1.48 12.78
N PRO A 346 27.55 -1.47 12.46
CA PRO A 346 26.56 -0.82 13.32
C PRO A 346 26.61 -1.46 14.70
N ARG A 347 26.95 -0.66 15.70
CA ARG A 347 27.00 -1.11 17.10
C ARG A 347 25.59 -1.34 17.67
N ARG A 348 24.58 -0.68 17.08
CA ARG A 348 23.17 -0.86 17.38
C ARG A 348 22.36 -1.20 16.14
N THR A 349 21.44 -2.15 16.31
CA THR A 349 20.39 -2.46 15.33
C THR A 349 19.03 -2.53 16.03
N LEU A 350 17.99 -2.03 15.38
CA LEU A 350 16.62 -2.06 15.89
C LEU A 350 15.80 -3.11 15.14
N LEU A 351 14.98 -3.86 15.87
CA LEU A 351 14.14 -4.88 15.28
C LEU A 351 12.95 -4.24 14.55
N VAL A 352 12.81 -4.51 13.25
CA VAL A 352 11.77 -3.86 12.42
C VAL A 352 10.34 -4.23 12.86
N SER A 353 10.13 -5.41 13.44
CA SER A 353 8.82 -5.88 13.90
C SER A 353 8.34 -5.21 15.19
N THR A 354 9.24 -4.53 15.90
CA THR A 354 8.98 -3.76 17.12
C THR A 354 9.53 -2.33 17.01
N VAL A 355 9.68 -1.81 15.80
CA VAL A 355 10.47 -0.60 15.53
C VAL A 355 10.00 0.64 16.31
N GLY A 356 8.69 0.79 16.52
CA GLY A 356 8.16 1.89 17.32
C GLY A 356 8.64 1.83 18.79
N GLU A 357 8.59 0.64 19.38
CA GLU A 357 9.10 0.40 20.75
C GLU A 357 10.62 0.57 20.82
N GLU A 358 11.34 0.00 19.86
CA GLU A 358 12.81 0.03 19.79
C GLU A 358 13.34 1.47 19.68
N ILE A 359 12.70 2.34 18.87
CA ILE A 359 13.06 3.76 18.76
C ILE A 359 12.75 4.50 20.07
N LEU A 360 11.58 4.25 20.68
CA LEU A 360 11.17 4.94 21.90
C LEU A 360 12.07 4.62 23.10
N ASN A 361 12.54 3.38 23.18
CA ASN A 361 13.38 2.86 24.26
C ASN A 361 14.88 3.08 24.02
N ALA A 362 15.29 3.49 22.82
CA ALA A 362 16.66 3.93 22.60
C ALA A 362 16.94 5.20 23.42
N ASP A 363 17.87 5.09 24.38
CA ASP A 363 18.26 6.16 25.31
C ASP A 363 19.78 6.36 25.40
N GLU A 364 20.58 5.35 25.05
CA GLU A 364 22.05 5.42 25.05
C GLU A 364 22.66 5.15 23.65
N PRO A 365 22.77 6.14 22.75
CA PRO A 365 22.09 7.44 22.76
C PRO A 365 20.64 7.33 22.25
N PRO A 366 19.74 8.31 22.49
CA PRO A 366 18.44 8.30 21.86
C PRO A 366 18.53 8.43 20.33
N ILE A 367 17.51 7.94 19.62
CA ILE A 367 17.38 8.21 18.19
C ILE A 367 16.95 9.66 18.01
N ARG A 368 17.87 10.49 17.51
CA ARG A 368 17.68 11.93 17.27
C ARG A 368 17.32 12.20 15.80
N MET A 369 17.80 11.39 14.87
CA MET A 369 17.48 11.53 13.46
C MET A 369 17.05 10.21 12.83
N ILE A 370 16.06 10.27 11.93
CA ILE A 370 15.62 9.11 11.14
C ILE A 370 15.72 9.48 9.65
N TYR A 371 16.43 8.66 8.87
CA TYR A 371 16.50 8.78 7.42
C TYR A 371 15.79 7.59 6.80
N VAL A 372 14.72 7.82 6.04
CA VAL A 372 13.87 6.78 5.46
C VAL A 372 14.02 6.72 3.95
N THR A 373 14.25 5.51 3.42
CA THR A 373 14.26 5.19 1.98
C THR A 373 13.38 3.97 1.68
N ALA A 374 12.83 3.92 0.47
CA ALA A 374 12.07 2.77 -0.06
C ALA A 374 10.98 2.19 0.90
N SER A 375 10.33 3.03 1.71
CA SER A 375 9.41 2.59 2.77
C SER A 375 8.33 3.62 3.11
N ASN A 376 7.25 3.16 3.75
CA ASN A 376 6.29 4.01 4.49
C ASN A 376 6.07 3.37 5.88
N PRO A 377 7.03 3.54 6.82
CA PRO A 377 7.01 2.87 8.12
C PRO A 377 5.79 3.21 8.96
N VAL A 378 5.31 4.46 8.92
CA VAL A 378 4.22 4.92 9.78
C VAL A 378 2.94 4.11 9.54
N CYS A 379 2.61 3.78 8.29
CA CYS A 379 1.42 2.98 7.98
C CYS A 379 1.71 1.47 7.87
N MET A 380 2.92 1.07 7.48
CA MET A 380 3.21 -0.33 7.15
C MET A 380 3.75 -1.17 8.30
N ALA A 381 4.44 -0.58 9.28
CA ALA A 381 4.93 -1.31 10.45
C ALA A 381 3.78 -1.63 11.43
N PRO A 382 3.88 -2.71 12.22
CA PRO A 382 2.87 -3.02 13.23
C PRO A 382 2.85 -1.96 14.33
N ASN A 383 1.71 -1.81 15.01
CA ASN A 383 1.48 -0.78 16.01
C ASN A 383 1.78 0.62 15.46
N SER A 384 1.13 0.96 14.35
CA SER A 384 1.35 2.22 13.61
C SER A 384 1.22 3.47 14.48
N ALA A 385 0.37 3.44 15.51
CA ALA A 385 0.23 4.55 16.47
C ALA A 385 1.53 4.78 17.26
N LYS A 386 2.16 3.71 17.74
CA LYS A 386 3.45 3.75 18.44
C LYS A 386 4.58 4.16 17.49
N VAL A 387 4.58 3.69 16.24
CA VAL A 387 5.56 4.12 15.23
C VAL A 387 5.43 5.60 14.94
N ALA A 388 4.22 6.13 14.77
CA ALA A 388 3.99 7.56 14.60
C ALA A 388 4.47 8.37 15.82
N GLN A 389 4.29 7.84 17.04
CA GLN A 389 4.83 8.45 18.26
C GLN A 389 6.36 8.45 18.28
N ALA A 390 6.99 7.34 17.90
CA ALA A 390 8.43 7.22 17.82
C ALA A 390 9.04 8.23 16.85
N PHE A 391 8.45 8.39 15.66
CA PHE A 391 8.88 9.37 14.67
C PHE A 391 8.73 10.81 15.17
N ARG A 392 7.67 11.14 15.93
CA ARG A 392 7.51 12.47 16.55
C ARG A 392 8.56 12.78 17.63
N LYS A 393 9.21 11.78 18.22
CA LYS A 393 10.24 11.98 19.25
C LYS A 393 11.61 12.32 18.64
N ALA A 394 11.85 11.92 17.39
CA ALA A 394 13.07 12.29 16.69
C ALA A 394 13.12 13.82 16.47
N GLU A 395 14.32 14.38 16.55
CA GLU A 395 14.57 15.82 16.34
C GLU A 395 14.56 16.20 14.86
N PHE A 396 14.85 15.23 13.97
CA PHE A 396 14.94 15.46 12.54
C PHE A 396 14.64 14.21 11.71
N VAL A 397 13.70 14.27 10.78
CA VAL A 397 13.30 13.15 9.93
C VAL A 397 13.43 13.52 8.46
N VAL A 398 14.18 12.70 7.71
CA VAL A 398 14.34 12.82 6.26
C VAL A 398 13.59 11.68 5.60
N TYR A 399 12.73 12.01 4.63
CA TYR A 399 11.93 11.05 3.90
C TYR A 399 12.18 11.14 2.39
N SER A 400 12.69 10.04 1.81
CA SER A 400 12.75 9.82 0.36
C SER A 400 11.48 9.09 -0.10
N GLY A 401 10.69 9.72 -0.96
CA GLY A 401 9.38 9.20 -1.35
C GLY A 401 8.82 9.80 -2.63
N HIS A 402 7.59 9.40 -2.98
CA HIS A 402 6.88 9.93 -4.17
C HIS A 402 5.66 10.78 -3.82
N PHE A 403 5.03 10.56 -2.67
CA PHE A 403 3.73 11.15 -2.30
C PHE A 403 3.72 11.64 -0.86
N MET A 404 2.82 12.58 -0.55
CA MET A 404 2.55 13.08 0.81
C MET A 404 1.77 12.06 1.65
N ASP A 405 2.42 10.93 1.95
CA ASP A 405 1.84 9.84 2.73
C ASP A 405 2.05 9.99 4.26
N ASP A 406 1.59 9.00 5.04
CA ASP A 406 1.65 9.06 6.51
C ASP A 406 3.08 9.23 7.09
N THR A 407 4.12 8.84 6.36
CA THR A 407 5.51 9.05 6.78
C THR A 407 5.97 10.48 6.44
N ALA A 408 5.54 11.04 5.31
CA ALA A 408 5.78 12.44 4.97
C ALA A 408 5.21 13.41 6.03
N ASP A 409 4.07 13.06 6.65
CA ASP A 409 3.48 13.83 7.76
C ASP A 409 4.40 13.92 8.99
N ARG A 410 5.41 13.05 9.08
CA ARG A 410 6.41 13.01 10.16
C ARG A 410 7.79 13.50 9.73
N ALA A 411 7.95 13.95 8.48
CA ALA A 411 9.21 14.39 7.94
C ALA A 411 9.41 15.91 8.10
N ASP A 412 10.68 16.28 8.27
CA ASP A 412 11.17 17.66 8.22
C ASP A 412 11.75 17.98 6.84
N VAL A 413 12.23 16.97 6.12
CA VAL A 413 12.70 17.09 4.73
C VAL A 413 12.09 15.99 3.87
N PHE A 414 11.50 16.38 2.74
CA PHE A 414 11.03 15.47 1.71
C PHE A 414 11.96 15.52 0.50
N LEU A 415 12.47 14.35 0.08
CA LEU A 415 13.32 14.20 -1.09
C LEU A 415 12.57 13.40 -2.17
N PRO A 416 12.25 14.00 -3.34
CA PRO A 416 11.49 13.34 -4.39
C PRO A 416 12.34 12.30 -5.14
N ALA A 417 11.95 11.03 -5.04
CA ALA A 417 12.63 9.93 -5.69
C ALA A 417 12.15 9.67 -7.13
N THR A 418 13.06 9.21 -7.98
CA THR A 418 12.74 8.60 -9.28
C THR A 418 11.99 7.28 -9.08
N THR A 419 11.11 6.99 -10.03
CA THR A 419 10.63 5.64 -10.30
C THR A 419 11.67 4.86 -11.10
N PHE A 420 11.56 3.53 -11.10
CA PHE A 420 12.44 2.68 -11.92
C PHE A 420 12.41 2.94 -13.44
N LEU A 421 11.44 3.71 -13.93
CA LEU A 421 11.34 4.08 -15.35
C LEU A 421 12.18 5.32 -15.68
N GLU A 422 12.79 5.96 -14.68
CA GLU A 422 13.54 7.22 -14.78
C GLU A 422 15.03 7.05 -14.46
N GLU A 423 15.49 5.84 -14.18
CA GLU A 423 16.85 5.53 -13.73
C GLU A 423 17.40 4.26 -14.40
N ASP A 424 18.73 4.09 -14.31
CA ASP A 424 19.46 2.93 -14.82
C ASP A 424 20.03 2.13 -13.62
N ASP A 425 19.76 0.83 -13.54
CA ASP A 425 20.22 -0.06 -12.47
C ASP A 425 20.12 -1.55 -12.87
N VAL A 426 20.36 -2.47 -11.94
CA VAL A 426 20.25 -3.92 -12.09
C VAL A 426 19.33 -4.49 -11.02
N MET A 427 18.37 -5.31 -11.42
CA MET A 427 17.37 -5.93 -10.53
C MET A 427 17.58 -7.44 -10.42
N ALA A 428 17.71 -7.91 -9.19
CA ALA A 428 17.63 -9.32 -8.78
C ALA A 428 16.25 -9.62 -8.18
N THR A 429 15.98 -10.87 -7.83
CA THR A 429 14.67 -11.27 -7.28
C THR A 429 14.77 -12.41 -6.28
N TYR A 430 13.75 -12.53 -5.43
CA TYR A 430 13.55 -13.66 -4.53
C TYR A 430 12.62 -14.74 -5.12
N GLY A 431 12.15 -14.60 -6.36
CA GLY A 431 11.19 -15.53 -6.96
C GLY A 431 11.73 -16.43 -8.08
N HIS A 432 12.87 -16.10 -8.71
CA HIS A 432 13.46 -16.88 -9.80
C HIS A 432 14.96 -16.57 -10.03
N ASN A 433 15.64 -17.38 -10.83
CA ASN A 433 17.10 -17.28 -11.05
C ASN A 433 17.51 -16.39 -12.24
N TRP A 434 16.77 -15.30 -12.48
CA TRP A 434 17.12 -14.33 -13.53
C TRP A 434 17.37 -12.96 -12.91
N VAL A 435 18.40 -12.28 -13.40
CA VAL A 435 18.68 -10.87 -13.14
C VAL A 435 18.33 -10.06 -14.38
N GLY A 436 17.72 -8.89 -14.21
CA GLY A 436 17.22 -8.07 -15.29
C GLY A 436 17.78 -6.66 -15.28
N PRO A 437 17.84 -5.99 -16.44
CA PRO A 437 18.19 -4.58 -16.50
C PRO A 437 17.05 -3.72 -15.97
N VAL A 438 17.38 -2.66 -15.23
CA VAL A 438 16.52 -1.49 -15.07
C VAL A 438 17.09 -0.46 -16.01
N ASN A 439 16.46 -0.28 -17.18
CA ASN A 439 16.89 0.73 -18.14
C ASN A 439 15.94 1.93 -18.05
N ARG A 440 16.52 3.12 -18.03
CA ARG A 440 15.79 4.38 -18.02
C ARG A 440 14.94 4.53 -19.27
N ALA A 441 13.63 4.66 -19.09
CA ALA A 441 12.68 4.83 -20.17
C ALA A 441 12.49 6.30 -20.56
N ILE A 442 12.45 7.19 -19.56
CA ILE A 442 12.29 8.64 -19.70
C ILE A 442 13.29 9.37 -18.80
N PRO A 443 13.60 10.65 -19.04
CA PRO A 443 14.26 11.47 -18.03
C PRO A 443 13.43 11.55 -16.74
N PRO A 444 14.06 11.79 -15.57
CA PRO A 444 13.33 12.09 -14.34
C PRO A 444 12.28 13.17 -14.53
N VAL A 445 11.07 12.94 -14.01
CA VAL A 445 9.99 13.93 -14.02
C VAL A 445 10.27 15.00 -12.96
N GLY A 446 10.22 16.27 -13.37
CA GLY A 446 10.55 17.41 -12.52
C GLY A 446 12.00 17.37 -12.05
N GLU A 447 12.23 17.55 -10.75
CA GLU A 447 13.55 17.53 -10.12
C GLU A 447 13.80 16.24 -9.33
N CYS A 448 13.05 15.17 -9.61
CA CYS A 448 13.28 13.85 -9.00
C CYS A 448 14.71 13.37 -9.25
N ARG A 449 15.32 12.74 -8.25
CA ARG A 449 16.63 12.07 -8.37
C ARG A 449 16.53 10.62 -7.92
N SER A 450 17.41 9.76 -8.43
CA SER A 450 17.56 8.43 -7.86
C SER A 450 18.17 8.52 -6.48
N GLU A 451 17.78 7.61 -5.57
CA GLU A 451 18.38 7.59 -4.23
C GLU A 451 19.91 7.45 -4.31
N PHE A 452 20.43 6.68 -5.27
CA PHE A 452 21.86 6.61 -5.53
C PHE A 452 22.47 8.01 -5.80
N GLU A 453 21.91 8.79 -6.72
CA GLU A 453 22.35 10.17 -6.98
C GLU A 453 22.19 11.08 -5.75
N MET A 454 21.12 10.92 -4.97
CA MET A 454 20.94 11.68 -3.73
C MET A 454 22.09 11.44 -2.76
N PHE A 455 22.48 10.18 -2.57
CA PHE A 455 23.60 9.83 -1.70
C PHE A 455 24.96 10.21 -2.30
N GLN A 456 25.11 10.28 -3.62
CA GLN A 456 26.30 10.84 -4.29
C GLN A 456 26.50 12.31 -3.91
N ASP A 457 25.45 13.10 -3.98
CA ASP A 457 25.51 14.54 -3.68
C ASP A 457 25.68 14.77 -2.18
N LEU A 458 24.92 14.05 -1.35
CA LEU A 458 25.07 14.12 0.10
C LEU A 458 26.49 13.71 0.55
N ALA A 459 27.12 12.71 -0.08
CA ALA A 459 28.50 12.32 0.18
C ALA A 459 29.50 13.46 -0.08
N GLY A 460 29.19 14.38 -0.99
CA GLY A 460 30.01 15.57 -1.25
C GLY A 460 30.19 16.49 -0.05
N HIS A 461 29.35 16.36 0.99
CA HIS A 461 29.48 17.12 2.23
C HIS A 461 30.40 16.46 3.28
N PHE A 462 31.01 15.31 2.98
CA PHE A 462 31.83 14.54 3.91
C PHE A 462 33.22 14.22 3.33
N ASP A 463 34.17 13.89 4.21
CA ASP A 463 35.56 13.58 3.86
C ASP A 463 35.74 12.26 3.10
N PHE A 464 34.75 11.36 3.17
CA PHE A 464 34.72 10.12 2.40
C PHE A 464 34.14 10.26 0.99
N ALA A 465 33.89 11.49 0.51
CA ALA A 465 33.29 11.75 -0.81
C ALA A 465 33.92 10.91 -1.93
N ASP A 466 35.25 10.90 -2.04
CA ASP A 466 35.98 10.20 -3.11
C ASP A 466 35.80 8.67 -3.08
N ARG A 467 35.40 8.11 -1.93
CA ARG A 467 35.13 6.67 -1.78
C ARG A 467 33.74 6.27 -2.25
N PHE A 468 32.78 7.19 -2.20
CA PHE A 468 31.40 6.95 -2.60
C PHE A 468 31.11 7.48 -4.00
N ARG A 469 31.67 8.64 -4.36
CA ARG A 469 31.37 9.41 -5.57
C ARG A 469 32.04 8.85 -6.84
N LEU A 470 31.78 7.57 -7.11
CA LEU A 470 32.17 6.89 -8.34
C LEU A 470 31.00 6.90 -9.34
N ASP A 471 31.32 6.86 -10.62
CA ASP A 471 30.33 6.71 -11.69
C ASP A 471 29.44 5.47 -11.45
N ALA A 472 28.14 5.59 -11.74
CA ALA A 472 27.18 4.50 -11.58
C ALA A 472 27.64 3.21 -12.29
N ALA A 473 28.23 3.33 -13.49
CA ALA A 473 28.78 2.19 -14.23
C ALA A 473 29.93 1.49 -13.48
N ALA A 474 30.79 2.25 -12.79
CA ALA A 474 31.88 1.68 -11.99
C ALA A 474 31.33 0.94 -10.75
N TRP A 475 30.26 1.45 -10.15
CA TRP A 475 29.57 0.75 -9.05
C TRP A 475 28.86 -0.52 -9.52
N ILE A 476 28.14 -0.47 -10.64
CA ILE A 476 27.52 -1.65 -11.25
C ILE A 476 28.57 -2.72 -11.56
N GLU A 477 29.72 -2.33 -12.11
CA GLU A 477 30.83 -3.26 -12.37
C GLU A 477 31.27 -3.99 -11.09
N LYS A 478 31.40 -3.25 -9.98
CA LYS A 478 31.80 -3.79 -8.68
C LYS A 478 30.74 -4.68 -8.05
N ILE A 479 29.51 -4.18 -7.90
CA ILE A 479 28.43 -4.88 -7.19
C ILE A 479 27.97 -6.11 -7.96
N CYS A 480 27.93 -6.03 -9.29
CA CYS A 480 27.48 -7.14 -10.13
C CYS A 480 28.63 -8.07 -10.54
N ALA A 481 29.84 -7.92 -9.97
CA ALA A 481 30.98 -8.80 -10.24
C ALA A 481 30.66 -10.32 -10.13
N PRO A 482 29.82 -10.81 -9.20
CA PRO A 482 29.40 -12.21 -9.17
C PRO A 482 28.61 -12.63 -10.42
N ILE A 483 27.80 -11.73 -10.98
CA ILE A 483 27.02 -11.94 -12.21
C ILE A 483 27.97 -11.97 -13.42
N TRP A 484 28.93 -11.04 -13.49
CA TRP A 484 29.89 -10.95 -14.61
C TRP A 484 30.81 -12.17 -14.68
N ARG A 485 31.22 -12.71 -13.52
CA ARG A 485 32.01 -13.95 -13.44
C ARG A 485 31.29 -15.18 -14.00
N GLN A 486 29.96 -15.15 -14.11
CA GLN A 486 29.17 -16.20 -14.75
C GLN A 486 29.03 -16.04 -16.27
N GLY A 487 29.70 -15.04 -16.87
CA GLY A 487 29.76 -14.84 -18.32
C GLY A 487 28.74 -13.85 -18.89
N CYS A 488 28.01 -13.12 -18.05
CA CYS A 488 27.19 -11.99 -18.49
C CYS A 488 28.08 -10.76 -18.74
N SER A 489 27.82 -9.99 -19.81
CA SER A 489 28.37 -8.65 -19.98
C SER A 489 27.34 -7.56 -19.67
N PRO A 490 27.77 -6.35 -19.25
CA PRO A 490 26.84 -5.23 -19.04
C PRO A 490 26.01 -4.88 -20.29
N GLU A 491 26.55 -5.08 -21.49
CA GLU A 491 25.80 -4.86 -22.73
C GLU A 491 24.76 -5.94 -23.00
N GLN A 492 25.05 -7.20 -22.67
CA GLN A 492 24.08 -8.29 -22.75
C GLN A 492 22.92 -8.07 -21.78
N LEU A 493 23.23 -7.73 -20.52
CA LEU A 493 22.20 -7.50 -19.51
C LEU A 493 21.28 -6.33 -19.88
N ARG A 494 21.81 -5.23 -20.43
CA ARG A 494 21.01 -4.10 -20.91
C ARG A 494 20.00 -4.48 -21.99
N ARG A 495 20.22 -5.56 -22.75
CA ARG A 495 19.29 -6.02 -23.79
C ARG A 495 18.21 -6.96 -23.27
N GLY A 496 18.42 -7.61 -22.13
CA GLY A 496 17.47 -8.58 -21.59
C GLY A 496 17.98 -9.34 -20.37
N ALA A 497 17.11 -10.11 -19.75
CA ALA A 497 17.43 -10.84 -18.53
C ALA A 497 18.53 -11.90 -18.73
N PHE A 498 19.42 -12.02 -17.75
CA PHE A 498 20.46 -13.04 -17.70
C PHE A 498 20.10 -14.10 -16.65
N ARG A 499 20.31 -15.37 -16.99
CA ARG A 499 20.05 -16.49 -16.08
C ARG A 499 21.31 -16.79 -15.26
N LEU A 500 21.18 -16.82 -13.95
CA LEU A 500 22.25 -17.22 -13.04
C LEU A 500 22.45 -18.74 -13.07
N ASP A 501 23.69 -19.17 -12.83
CA ASP A 501 24.01 -20.57 -12.58
C ASP A 501 23.44 -21.00 -11.22
N ALA A 502 22.24 -21.58 -11.27
CA ALA A 502 21.49 -22.05 -10.12
C ALA A 502 20.75 -23.35 -10.47
N PRO A 503 20.61 -24.28 -9.50
CA PRO A 503 19.98 -25.57 -9.75
C PRO A 503 18.49 -25.42 -10.11
N MET A 504 18.03 -26.18 -11.10
CA MET A 504 16.59 -26.31 -11.41
C MET A 504 15.84 -27.02 -10.28
N VAL A 505 16.47 -28.08 -9.76
CA VAL A 505 15.95 -28.95 -8.70
C VAL A 505 16.94 -28.89 -7.53
N PRO A 506 16.58 -28.31 -6.39
CA PRO A 506 17.44 -28.29 -5.21
C PRO A 506 17.57 -29.70 -4.61
N TYR A 507 18.67 -29.96 -3.92
CA TYR A 507 18.89 -31.20 -3.16
C TYR A 507 18.70 -32.49 -3.97
N LYS A 508 18.99 -32.47 -5.28
CA LYS A 508 18.78 -33.61 -6.21
C LYS A 508 19.53 -34.88 -5.79
N ASP A 509 20.67 -34.73 -5.14
CA ASP A 509 21.49 -35.81 -4.59
C ASP A 509 21.09 -36.21 -3.16
N LYS A 510 20.03 -35.59 -2.62
CA LYS A 510 19.55 -35.74 -1.24
C LYS A 510 20.65 -35.39 -0.21
N THR A 511 21.52 -34.44 -0.54
CA THR A 511 22.51 -33.85 0.37
C THR A 511 22.07 -32.44 0.74
N PHE A 512 22.16 -32.11 2.02
CA PHE A 512 21.67 -30.84 2.56
C PHE A 512 22.83 -30.02 3.11
N PRO A 513 22.82 -28.68 2.97
CA PRO A 513 23.77 -27.76 3.60
C PRO A 513 23.64 -27.67 5.14
N THR A 514 23.35 -28.79 5.80
CA THR A 514 23.40 -28.95 7.25
C THR A 514 24.77 -29.52 7.65
N PRO A 515 25.23 -29.31 8.91
CA PRO A 515 26.45 -29.92 9.42
C PRO A 515 26.59 -31.44 9.23
N SER A 516 25.48 -32.20 9.16
CA SER A 516 25.50 -33.65 8.94
C SER A 516 25.31 -34.08 7.48
N GLY A 517 25.00 -33.13 6.58
CA GLY A 517 24.62 -33.43 5.21
C GLY A 517 23.20 -33.98 5.05
N LYS A 518 22.42 -34.06 6.15
CA LYS A 518 21.09 -34.70 6.20
C LYS A 518 19.97 -33.69 6.49
N PHE A 519 18.75 -34.03 6.06
CA PHE A 519 17.53 -33.30 6.40
C PHE A 519 17.24 -33.44 7.90
N ARG A 520 16.79 -32.37 8.55
CA ARG A 520 16.54 -32.33 10.00
C ARG A 520 15.07 -32.24 10.33
N PHE A 521 14.51 -33.32 10.86
CA PHE A 521 13.16 -33.25 11.44
C PHE A 521 13.13 -32.41 12.72
N MET A 522 11.97 -31.82 13.02
CA MET A 522 11.73 -31.26 14.35
C MET A 522 11.78 -32.39 15.40
N THR A 523 12.46 -32.17 16.52
CA THR A 523 12.63 -33.16 17.58
C THR A 523 11.78 -32.89 18.82
N GLU A 524 11.25 -31.66 18.92
CA GLU A 524 10.41 -31.21 20.03
C GLU A 524 9.21 -30.44 19.47
N PHE A 525 8.08 -30.55 20.17
CA PHE A 525 6.85 -29.83 19.84
C PHE A 525 6.06 -29.60 21.12
N ASP A 526 5.86 -28.33 21.47
CA ASP A 526 4.97 -27.90 22.56
C ASP A 526 3.68 -27.32 21.97
N PRO A 527 2.52 -27.96 22.16
CA PRO A 527 1.24 -27.44 21.66
C PRO A 527 0.88 -26.08 22.28
N ALA A 528 1.42 -25.70 23.43
CA ALA A 528 1.18 -24.39 24.05
C ALA A 528 1.68 -23.23 23.18
N GLU A 529 2.69 -23.44 22.33
CA GLU A 529 3.24 -22.39 21.45
C GLU A 529 2.30 -21.99 20.32
N VAL A 530 1.29 -22.82 20.02
CA VAL A 530 0.33 -22.63 18.93
C VAL A 530 -1.05 -22.18 19.47
N ASN A 531 -1.22 -22.15 20.80
CA ASN A 531 -2.49 -21.89 21.45
C ASN A 531 -2.65 -20.42 21.88
N GLY A 532 -3.77 -19.81 21.50
CA GLY A 532 -4.18 -18.49 21.96
C GLY A 532 -5.52 -18.08 21.37
N ALA A 533 -6.59 -18.33 22.11
CA ALA A 533 -7.89 -17.70 21.85
C ALA A 533 -8.03 -16.52 22.81
N ASP A 534 -8.50 -15.39 22.29
CA ASP A 534 -8.85 -14.24 23.09
C ASP A 534 -10.38 -14.11 23.05
N GLU A 535 -11.04 -14.38 24.18
CA GLU A 535 -12.51 -14.33 24.25
C GLU A 535 -13.03 -12.90 24.04
N ALA A 536 -12.25 -11.86 24.37
CA ALA A 536 -12.64 -10.48 24.15
C ALA A 536 -12.53 -10.07 22.66
N TYR A 537 -11.60 -10.70 21.94
CA TYR A 537 -11.34 -10.43 20.53
C TYR A 537 -11.40 -11.74 19.70
N PRO A 538 -12.62 -12.25 19.41
CA PRO A 538 -12.81 -13.63 18.96
C PRO A 538 -12.34 -13.91 17.53
N TYR A 539 -12.05 -12.88 16.72
CA TYR A 539 -11.69 -13.06 15.30
C TYR A 539 -10.21 -12.85 15.06
N LYS A 540 -9.59 -13.73 14.27
CA LYS A 540 -8.27 -13.47 13.69
C LYS A 540 -8.41 -12.54 12.48
N LEU A 541 -7.66 -11.45 12.48
CA LEU A 541 -7.61 -10.51 11.36
C LEU A 541 -6.56 -10.98 10.33
N ILE A 542 -7.02 -11.34 9.14
CA ILE A 542 -6.17 -11.73 8.01
C ILE A 542 -6.12 -10.63 6.97
N THR A 543 -4.99 -9.93 6.88
CA THR A 543 -4.77 -8.83 5.92
C THR A 543 -4.06 -9.33 4.65
N SER A 544 -4.85 -9.68 3.63
CA SER A 544 -4.36 -10.23 2.36
C SER A 544 -3.77 -9.16 1.45
N ALA A 545 -2.83 -9.53 0.58
CA ALA A 545 -2.30 -8.61 -0.42
C ALA A 545 -3.39 -8.18 -1.44
N PRO A 546 -3.58 -6.87 -1.69
CA PRO A 546 -4.55 -6.39 -2.67
C PRO A 546 -4.19 -6.79 -4.10
N HIS A 547 -5.19 -6.90 -4.97
CA HIS A 547 -4.94 -7.26 -6.37
C HIS A 547 -4.38 -6.09 -7.20
N ALA A 548 -4.95 -4.90 -7.01
CA ALA A 548 -4.67 -3.71 -7.83
C ALA A 548 -3.49 -2.86 -7.33
N TYR A 549 -3.04 -3.08 -6.09
CA TYR A 549 -2.03 -2.26 -5.43
C TYR A 549 -0.95 -3.12 -4.77
N ILE A 550 0.15 -2.49 -4.33
CA ILE A 550 1.15 -3.12 -3.45
C ILE A 550 1.21 -2.29 -2.19
N CYS A 551 0.85 -2.90 -1.05
CA CYS A 551 0.94 -2.25 0.26
C CYS A 551 0.29 -0.84 0.25
N SER A 552 1.04 0.20 0.62
CA SER A 552 0.61 1.60 0.64
C SER A 552 0.91 2.38 -0.64
N GLU A 553 1.33 1.71 -1.74
CA GLU A 553 1.60 2.37 -3.02
C GLU A 553 0.29 2.73 -3.75
N ARG A 554 -0.34 3.81 -3.28
CA ARG A 554 -1.56 4.43 -3.80
C ARG A 554 -1.41 5.95 -3.71
N THR A 555 -2.16 6.72 -4.49
CA THR A 555 -2.34 8.16 -4.24
C THR A 555 -3.51 8.39 -3.27
N MET A 556 -3.70 9.58 -2.71
CA MET A 556 -4.85 9.86 -1.84
C MET A 556 -6.16 9.64 -2.60
N ALA A 557 -6.27 10.11 -3.84
CA ALA A 557 -7.49 9.97 -4.64
C ALA A 557 -7.81 8.52 -5.07
N GLU A 558 -6.87 7.59 -4.92
CA GLU A 558 -7.07 6.16 -5.19
C GLU A 558 -7.64 5.39 -4.00
N HIS A 559 -7.74 6.00 -2.82
CA HIS A 559 -8.32 5.34 -1.65
C HIS A 559 -9.84 5.38 -1.68
N ASP A 560 -10.45 4.22 -1.44
CA ASP A 560 -11.84 4.17 -0.98
C ASP A 560 -11.95 4.86 0.40
N PRO A 561 -13.12 5.45 0.75
CA PRO A 561 -13.28 6.20 2.01
C PRO A 561 -12.88 5.42 3.27
N LEU A 562 -13.13 4.12 3.28
CA LEU A 562 -12.90 3.20 4.39
C LEU A 562 -12.43 1.83 3.88
N PRO A 563 -11.65 1.07 4.66
CA PRO A 563 -11.31 -0.30 4.34
C PRO A 563 -12.56 -1.18 4.34
N VAL A 564 -12.58 -2.18 3.46
CA VAL A 564 -13.62 -3.21 3.44
C VAL A 564 -13.13 -4.42 4.24
N ILE A 565 -13.95 -4.86 5.20
CA ILE A 565 -13.73 -6.13 5.90
C ILE A 565 -14.75 -7.17 5.47
N ARG A 566 -14.29 -8.43 5.41
CA ARG A 566 -15.11 -9.58 5.02
C ARG A 566 -15.32 -10.49 6.23
N LEU A 567 -16.56 -10.87 6.48
CA LEU A 567 -16.98 -11.71 7.61
C LEU A 567 -18.02 -12.74 7.15
N HIS A 568 -18.11 -13.86 7.87
CA HIS A 568 -19.15 -14.86 7.62
C HIS A 568 -20.57 -14.27 7.86
N PRO A 569 -21.57 -14.56 7.01
CA PRO A 569 -22.92 -14.01 7.16
C PRO A 569 -23.57 -14.33 8.50
N ASP A 570 -23.44 -15.56 9.01
CA ASP A 570 -24.02 -15.94 10.31
C ASP A 570 -23.39 -15.15 11.47
N GLU A 571 -22.10 -14.84 11.38
CA GLU A 571 -21.39 -14.07 12.40
C GLU A 571 -21.83 -12.60 12.42
N ALA A 572 -22.09 -12.03 11.24
CA ALA A 572 -22.70 -10.72 11.09
C ALA A 572 -24.14 -10.71 11.64
N ALA A 573 -24.95 -11.70 11.26
CA ALA A 573 -26.35 -11.81 11.71
C ALA A 573 -26.47 -11.97 13.23
N GLN A 574 -25.61 -12.78 13.86
CA GLN A 574 -25.55 -12.93 15.32
C GLN A 574 -25.25 -11.60 16.05
N ARG A 575 -24.63 -10.64 15.36
CA ARG A 575 -24.31 -9.30 15.88
C ARG A 575 -25.30 -8.23 15.42
N GLY A 576 -26.37 -8.61 14.71
CA GLY A 576 -27.34 -7.69 14.14
C GLY A 576 -26.71 -6.74 13.11
N LEU A 577 -25.72 -7.22 12.35
CA LEU A 577 -25.03 -6.48 11.30
C LEU A 577 -25.49 -6.96 9.91
N GLU A 578 -25.72 -6.02 9.01
CA GLU A 578 -26.12 -6.29 7.62
C GLU A 578 -24.97 -6.02 6.65
N ASP A 579 -25.00 -6.63 5.46
CA ASP A 579 -24.04 -6.34 4.39
C ASP A 579 -24.03 -4.84 4.06
N GLY A 580 -22.84 -4.26 3.94
CA GLY A 580 -22.66 -2.83 3.69
C GLY A 580 -22.69 -1.95 4.94
N SER A 581 -23.01 -2.48 6.12
CA SER A 581 -23.02 -1.72 7.37
C SER A 581 -21.65 -1.12 7.70
N LEU A 582 -21.66 0.07 8.30
CA LEU A 582 -20.48 0.63 8.93
C LEU A 582 -20.20 -0.09 10.25
N VAL A 583 -18.98 -0.57 10.41
CA VAL A 583 -18.55 -1.32 11.60
C VAL A 583 -17.27 -0.73 12.17
N LEU A 584 -17.05 -1.00 13.45
CA LEU A 584 -15.81 -0.68 14.14
C LEU A 584 -15.08 -1.99 14.45
N LEU A 585 -13.87 -2.13 13.91
CA LEU A 585 -12.95 -3.18 14.33
C LEU A 585 -12.17 -2.66 15.52
N ARG A 586 -12.11 -3.43 16.60
CA ARG A 586 -11.30 -3.10 17.78
C ARG A 586 -10.31 -4.21 18.10
N SER A 587 -9.14 -3.82 18.56
CA SER A 587 -8.20 -4.69 19.27
C SER A 587 -7.77 -3.99 20.57
N GLN A 588 -6.91 -4.64 21.35
CA GLN A 588 -6.30 -4.01 22.54
C GLN A 588 -5.42 -2.78 22.19
N TYR A 589 -5.05 -2.59 20.92
CA TYR A 589 -4.13 -1.52 20.48
C TYR A 589 -4.84 -0.32 19.85
N GLY A 590 -6.05 -0.50 19.34
CA GLY A 590 -6.75 0.57 18.64
C GLY A 590 -8.09 0.16 18.07
N ALA A 591 -8.67 1.07 17.28
CA ALA A 591 -9.91 0.85 16.57
C ALA A 591 -9.85 1.46 15.16
N VAL A 592 -10.48 0.80 14.20
CA VAL A 592 -10.54 1.24 12.79
C VAL A 592 -11.97 1.08 12.28
N ARG A 593 -12.50 2.12 11.66
CA ARG A 593 -13.80 2.06 10.97
C ARG A 593 -13.65 1.31 9.65
N ALA A 594 -14.64 0.50 9.31
CA ALA A 594 -14.63 -0.26 8.08
C ALA A 594 -16.05 -0.47 7.55
N LYS A 595 -16.14 -0.78 6.25
CA LYS A 595 -17.37 -1.25 5.63
C LYS A 595 -17.44 -2.77 5.69
N LEU A 596 -18.52 -3.31 6.24
CA LEU A 596 -18.76 -4.74 6.29
C LEU A 596 -19.18 -5.27 4.92
N ARG A 597 -18.57 -6.38 4.51
CA ARG A 597 -19.06 -7.26 3.46
C ARG A 597 -19.22 -8.67 4.01
N THR A 598 -20.39 -9.25 3.87
CA THR A 598 -20.65 -10.65 4.21
C THR A 598 -20.22 -11.55 3.05
N GLU A 599 -19.59 -12.69 3.35
CA GLU A 599 -19.14 -13.62 2.30
C GLU A 599 -19.38 -15.09 2.71
N ASN A 600 -20.20 -15.77 1.93
CA ASN A 600 -20.49 -17.19 2.11
C ASN A 600 -19.24 -18.07 1.96
N GLY A 601 -19.10 -19.05 2.85
CA GLY A 601 -18.00 -20.01 2.84
C GLY A 601 -16.68 -19.48 3.43
N MET A 602 -16.69 -18.28 4.02
CA MET A 602 -15.60 -17.86 4.91
C MET A 602 -15.61 -18.66 6.22
N ARG A 603 -14.46 -18.80 6.85
CA ARG A 603 -14.42 -19.32 8.22
C ARG A 603 -15.12 -18.36 9.18
N ARG A 604 -15.75 -18.91 10.22
CA ARG A 604 -16.48 -18.14 11.24
C ARG A 604 -15.58 -17.42 12.24
N ASP A 605 -14.31 -17.83 12.36
CA ASP A 605 -13.33 -17.26 13.29
C ASP A 605 -12.37 -16.24 12.63
N VAL A 606 -12.67 -15.83 11.39
CA VAL A 606 -11.79 -14.95 10.59
C VAL A 606 -12.52 -13.70 10.13
N VAL A 607 -11.83 -12.56 10.26
CA VAL A 607 -12.13 -11.32 9.53
C VAL A 607 -11.03 -11.13 8.49
N ALA A 608 -11.39 -10.96 7.22
CA ALA A 608 -10.43 -10.77 6.13
C ALA A 608 -10.52 -9.37 5.54
N ALA A 609 -9.37 -8.73 5.31
CA ALA A 609 -9.29 -7.40 4.70
C ALA A 609 -8.09 -7.30 3.75
N GLU A 610 -8.05 -6.26 2.92
CA GLU A 610 -6.84 -5.95 2.15
C GLU A 610 -5.81 -5.22 3.04
N ARG A 611 -4.53 -5.60 2.94
CA ARG A 611 -3.44 -4.89 3.63
C ARG A 611 -3.05 -3.61 2.90
N GLY A 612 -2.51 -2.65 3.66
CA GLY A 612 -2.01 -1.38 3.14
C GLY A 612 -3.03 -0.26 3.23
N GLY A 613 -2.89 0.75 2.37
CA GLY A 613 -3.63 2.01 2.44
C GLY A 613 -3.11 2.96 3.52
N TRP A 614 -3.37 4.25 3.36
CA TRP A 614 -2.88 5.28 4.26
C TRP A 614 -3.81 5.49 5.46
N ILE A 615 -3.24 5.81 6.63
CA ILE A 615 -4.00 6.09 7.85
C ILE A 615 -4.81 7.36 7.65
N LYS A 616 -4.19 8.43 7.13
CA LYS A 616 -4.86 9.70 6.79
C LYS A 616 -5.98 9.55 5.76
N ALA A 617 -5.95 8.47 4.96
CA ALA A 617 -6.99 8.13 4.01
C ALA A 617 -8.15 7.29 4.62
N GLY A 618 -8.18 7.12 5.94
CA GLY A 618 -9.21 6.33 6.63
C GLY A 618 -8.94 4.83 6.66
N HIS A 619 -7.76 4.37 6.20
CA HIS A 619 -7.31 2.98 6.31
C HIS A 619 -6.45 2.82 7.57
N GLY A 620 -5.44 1.94 7.56
CA GLY A 620 -4.56 1.78 8.71
C GLY A 620 -4.89 0.59 9.63
N LEU A 621 -5.17 -0.59 9.07
CA LEU A 621 -5.40 -1.81 9.85
C LEU A 621 -4.24 -2.17 10.79
N ASN A 622 -3.03 -1.67 10.53
CA ASN A 622 -1.87 -1.84 11.42
C ASN A 622 -1.95 -1.04 12.73
N LEU A 623 -2.95 -0.15 12.89
CA LEU A 623 -3.33 0.43 14.18
C LEU A 623 -3.90 -0.63 15.13
N LEU A 624 -4.44 -1.72 14.60
CA LEU A 624 -4.98 -2.85 15.38
C LEU A 624 -3.89 -3.87 15.74
N THR A 625 -2.79 -3.87 15.01
CA THR A 625 -1.77 -4.92 15.04
C THR A 625 -0.78 -4.70 16.19
N ARG A 626 -0.53 -5.75 16.98
CA ARG A 626 0.55 -5.80 17.96
C ARG A 626 1.92 -5.73 17.30
N ASP A 627 2.82 -4.94 17.86
CA ASP A 627 4.26 -5.06 17.61
C ASP A 627 4.85 -6.27 18.35
N MET A 628 5.38 -7.24 17.60
CA MET A 628 5.99 -8.45 18.13
C MET A 628 6.85 -9.15 17.07
N SER A 629 7.76 -10.02 17.53
CA SER A 629 8.58 -10.88 16.67
C SER A 629 8.07 -12.30 16.61
N SER A 630 8.29 -12.98 15.48
CA SER A 630 8.22 -14.45 15.42
C SER A 630 9.29 -15.08 16.29
N THR A 631 9.03 -16.30 16.78
CA THR A 631 9.97 -17.06 17.63
C THR A 631 11.28 -17.35 16.90
N VAL A 632 11.20 -17.64 15.60
CA VAL A 632 12.35 -17.91 14.72
C VAL A 632 12.34 -16.92 13.56
N GLY A 633 13.51 -16.43 13.15
CA GLY A 633 13.69 -15.63 11.92
C GLY A 633 13.34 -14.15 12.00
N MET A 634 13.03 -13.62 13.20
CA MET A 634 12.82 -12.18 13.43
C MET A 634 11.79 -11.55 12.46
N GLY A 635 10.74 -12.30 12.11
CA GLY A 635 9.66 -11.82 11.26
C GLY A 635 8.58 -11.10 12.06
N THR A 636 7.55 -10.62 11.35
CA THR A 636 6.44 -9.86 11.94
C THR A 636 5.11 -10.65 11.86
N PRO A 637 4.60 -11.15 13.00
CA PRO A 637 3.36 -11.93 13.08
C PRO A 637 2.05 -11.14 12.93
N TYR A 638 1.79 -10.55 11.76
CA TYR A 638 0.56 -9.75 11.54
C TYR A 638 -0.75 -10.53 11.80
N TYR A 639 -0.77 -11.85 11.58
CA TYR A 639 -1.96 -12.69 11.75
C TYR A 639 -2.13 -13.19 13.19
N GLU A 640 -1.31 -12.70 14.13
CA GLU A 640 -1.63 -12.81 15.55
C GLU A 640 -2.67 -11.81 16.01
N THR A 641 -2.96 -10.79 15.19
CA THR A 641 -3.96 -9.76 15.47
C THR A 641 -5.34 -10.38 15.66
N THR A 642 -5.89 -10.20 16.84
CA THR A 642 -7.26 -10.55 17.21
C THR A 642 -8.12 -9.30 17.28
N VAL A 643 -9.36 -9.38 16.80
CA VAL A 643 -10.29 -8.26 16.76
C VAL A 643 -11.70 -8.65 17.20
N SER A 644 -12.47 -7.66 17.67
CA SER A 644 -13.93 -7.70 17.74
C SER A 644 -14.49 -6.91 16.55
N VAL A 645 -15.70 -7.27 16.13
CA VAL A 645 -16.47 -6.51 15.13
C VAL A 645 -17.74 -6.04 15.83
N GLU A 646 -17.88 -4.72 15.92
CA GLU A 646 -19.01 -4.07 16.56
C GLU A 646 -19.71 -3.17 15.54
N ARG A 647 -21.01 -2.94 15.74
CA ARG A 647 -21.68 -1.84 15.05
C ARG A 647 -20.91 -0.56 15.39
N CYS A 648 -20.52 0.20 14.37
CA CYS A 648 -19.94 1.50 14.65
C CYS A 648 -21.04 2.31 15.34
N ALA A 649 -20.79 2.75 16.58
CA ALA A 649 -21.65 3.74 17.20
C ALA A 649 -21.57 4.98 16.29
N ASP A 650 -22.64 5.24 15.56
CA ASP A 650 -22.74 6.45 14.79
C ASP A 650 -22.67 7.61 15.80
N PRO A 651 -21.87 8.65 15.56
CA PRO A 651 -22.02 9.89 16.31
C PRO A 651 -23.42 10.52 16.08
N TRP A 652 -24.19 9.95 15.15
CA TRP A 652 -25.53 10.33 14.73
C TRP A 652 -26.56 9.35 15.30
N SER A 653 -27.75 9.85 15.66
CA SER A 653 -28.88 9.00 16.08
C SER A 653 -29.35 8.05 14.97
N ALA A 654 -29.11 8.40 13.70
CA ALA A 654 -29.24 7.57 12.51
C ALA A 654 -28.21 8.00 11.45
N GLN A 655 -27.81 7.09 10.56
CA GLN A 655 -26.84 7.38 9.50
C GLN A 655 -27.29 8.61 8.66
N PRO A 656 -26.53 9.72 8.63
CA PRO A 656 -26.96 10.92 7.94
C PRO A 656 -26.91 10.69 6.44
N ARG A 657 -28.06 10.84 5.78
CA ARG A 657 -28.17 10.74 4.33
C ARG A 657 -28.05 12.14 3.73
N ILE A 658 -27.02 12.37 2.92
CA ILE A 658 -26.72 13.69 2.33
C ILE A 658 -27.14 13.67 0.87
N LEU A 659 -28.03 14.60 0.48
CA LEU A 659 -28.36 14.80 -0.92
C LEU A 659 -27.21 15.55 -1.59
N VAL A 660 -26.67 14.99 -2.66
CA VAL A 660 -25.61 15.61 -3.46
C VAL A 660 -26.16 15.87 -4.85
N VAL A 661 -26.22 17.13 -5.25
CA VAL A 661 -26.61 17.52 -6.60
C VAL A 661 -25.34 17.79 -7.41
N GLN A 662 -25.07 16.87 -8.34
CA GLN A 662 -23.95 16.95 -9.27
C GLN A 662 -24.44 17.60 -10.57
N ASN A 663 -23.90 18.77 -10.89
CA ASN A 663 -24.35 19.58 -12.03
C ASN A 663 -23.59 19.27 -13.34
N HIS A 664 -22.59 18.38 -13.31
CA HIS A 664 -21.81 17.98 -14.49
C HIS A 664 -21.17 16.61 -14.27
N GLU A 665 -20.97 15.80 -15.33
CA GLU A 665 -20.39 14.45 -15.24
C GLU A 665 -18.99 14.45 -14.59
N HIS A 666 -18.22 15.52 -14.78
CA HIS A 666 -16.88 15.70 -14.22
C HIS A 666 -16.81 16.48 -12.90
N ALA A 667 -17.96 16.86 -12.33
CA ALA A 667 -18.04 17.58 -11.04
C ALA A 667 -18.51 16.66 -9.91
N ALA A 668 -17.85 15.50 -9.76
CA ALA A 668 -18.12 14.55 -8.68
C ALA A 668 -17.82 15.15 -7.29
N PRO A 669 -18.38 14.62 -6.19
CA PRO A 669 -18.09 15.12 -4.84
C PRO A 669 -16.66 14.84 -4.35
N ALA A 670 -15.91 13.95 -5.01
CA ALA A 670 -14.49 13.65 -4.78
C ALA A 670 -14.02 13.68 -3.32
N ALA A 671 -13.15 14.62 -2.93
CA ALA A 671 -12.57 14.67 -1.59
C ALA A 671 -13.66 14.87 -0.53
N LEU A 672 -14.59 15.81 -0.76
CA LEU A 672 -15.70 16.09 0.15
C LEU A 672 -16.57 14.84 0.34
N GLY A 673 -16.92 14.16 -0.76
CA GLY A 673 -17.71 12.94 -0.71
C GLY A 673 -17.04 11.84 0.13
N ARG A 674 -15.73 11.61 -0.09
CA ARG A 674 -14.97 10.61 0.67
C ARG A 674 -14.89 10.96 2.16
N GLU A 675 -14.69 12.21 2.52
CA GLU A 675 -14.62 12.62 3.93
C GLU A 675 -15.99 12.47 4.61
N LEU A 676 -17.09 12.85 3.95
CA LEU A 676 -18.45 12.64 4.47
C LEU A 676 -18.73 11.15 4.69
N GLU A 677 -18.40 10.28 3.73
CA GLU A 677 -18.57 8.82 3.86
C GLU A 677 -17.69 8.23 4.97
N ARG A 678 -16.45 8.70 5.13
CA ARG A 678 -15.55 8.29 6.21
C ARG A 678 -16.10 8.62 7.59
N MET A 679 -16.85 9.71 7.68
CA MET A 679 -17.57 10.13 8.90
C MET A 679 -18.90 9.40 9.12
N GLY A 680 -19.30 8.54 8.18
CA GLY A 680 -20.48 7.68 8.26
C GLY A 680 -21.66 8.17 7.44
N ALA A 681 -21.56 9.26 6.68
CA ALA A 681 -22.67 9.71 5.84
C ALA A 681 -22.92 8.77 4.66
N ALA A 682 -24.19 8.62 4.28
CA ALA A 682 -24.59 7.98 3.04
C ALA A 682 -24.89 9.07 1.99
N LEU A 683 -24.31 8.98 0.80
CA LEU A 683 -24.53 9.98 -0.26
C LEU A 683 -25.66 9.54 -1.20
N ASP A 684 -26.63 10.42 -1.42
CA ASP A 684 -27.68 10.31 -2.43
C ASP A 684 -27.32 11.27 -3.57
N ILE A 685 -26.56 10.79 -4.56
CA ILE A 685 -26.09 11.61 -5.67
C ILE A 685 -27.16 11.66 -6.76
N ARG A 686 -27.53 12.87 -7.19
CA ARG A 686 -28.46 13.13 -8.29
C ARG A 686 -27.77 13.96 -9.37
N MET A 687 -28.02 13.61 -10.62
CA MET A 687 -27.56 14.32 -11.82
C MET A 687 -28.76 14.86 -12.62
N PRO A 688 -29.39 15.97 -12.20
CA PRO A 688 -30.61 16.46 -12.83
C PRO A 688 -30.45 16.82 -14.31
N PHE A 689 -29.24 17.18 -14.73
CA PHE A 689 -28.91 17.43 -16.13
C PHE A 689 -29.00 16.17 -17.01
N GLU A 690 -28.91 14.98 -16.41
CA GLU A 690 -29.16 13.68 -17.06
C GLU A 690 -30.60 13.18 -16.87
N GLY A 691 -31.45 13.97 -16.21
CA GLY A 691 -32.86 13.65 -15.99
C GLY A 691 -33.20 13.04 -14.63
N ASP A 692 -32.25 12.96 -13.69
CA ASP A 692 -32.55 12.53 -12.32
C ASP A 692 -33.54 13.48 -11.65
N ALA A 693 -34.60 12.91 -11.07
CA ALA A 693 -35.55 13.69 -10.30
C ALA A 693 -34.93 14.18 -8.99
N LEU A 694 -35.08 15.48 -8.70
CA LEU A 694 -34.81 16.05 -7.39
C LEU A 694 -35.99 15.75 -6.44
N PRO A 695 -35.72 15.42 -5.17
CA PRO A 695 -36.79 15.22 -4.20
C PRO A 695 -37.57 16.52 -3.97
N GLU A 696 -38.87 16.41 -3.75
CA GLU A 696 -39.73 17.59 -3.51
C GLU A 696 -39.53 18.20 -2.12
N THR A 697 -39.09 17.39 -1.14
CA THR A 697 -38.88 17.78 0.26
C THR A 697 -37.55 17.26 0.81
N PRO A 698 -36.98 17.91 1.84
CA PRO A 698 -35.76 17.47 2.53
C PRO A 698 -35.92 16.27 3.47
N GLU A 699 -37.14 15.72 3.62
CA GLU A 699 -37.51 14.86 4.77
C GLU A 699 -36.55 13.67 4.98
N ASN A 700 -36.08 13.04 3.90
CA ASN A 700 -35.22 11.86 3.94
C ASN A 700 -33.71 12.16 3.96
N HIS A 701 -33.33 13.43 4.11
CA HIS A 701 -31.93 13.86 4.04
C HIS A 701 -31.59 14.76 5.22
N ALA A 702 -30.36 14.63 5.74
CA ALA A 702 -29.85 15.41 6.85
C ALA A 702 -29.21 16.74 6.39
N GLY A 703 -28.76 16.81 5.14
CA GLY A 703 -28.18 18.01 4.54
C GLY A 703 -28.13 17.93 3.01
N LEU A 704 -27.79 19.05 2.37
CA LEU A 704 -27.71 19.19 0.92
C LEU A 704 -26.37 19.76 0.48
N VAL A 705 -25.69 19.09 -0.43
CA VAL A 705 -24.52 19.60 -1.15
C VAL A 705 -24.91 19.86 -2.61
N VAL A 706 -24.66 21.07 -3.12
CA VAL A 706 -24.85 21.41 -4.54
C VAL A 706 -23.50 21.76 -5.13
N LEU A 707 -23.02 20.93 -6.06
CA LEU A 707 -21.66 21.04 -6.60
C LEU A 707 -21.57 22.06 -7.74
N GLY A 708 -20.34 22.36 -8.16
CA GLY A 708 -20.08 23.23 -9.30
C GLY A 708 -20.48 22.61 -10.65
N GLY A 709 -20.44 23.43 -11.70
CA GLY A 709 -20.64 23.01 -13.09
C GLY A 709 -20.35 24.17 -14.04
N PRO A 710 -20.19 23.91 -15.35
CA PRO A 710 -19.86 24.94 -16.35
C PRO A 710 -21.04 25.87 -16.71
N GLN A 711 -22.20 25.68 -16.08
CA GLN A 711 -23.38 26.50 -16.31
C GLN A 711 -23.24 27.88 -15.65
N HIS A 712 -23.90 28.87 -16.25
CA HIS A 712 -24.11 30.15 -15.58
C HIS A 712 -25.34 30.03 -14.70
N ALA A 713 -25.29 30.55 -13.48
CA ALA A 713 -26.41 30.44 -12.54
C ALA A 713 -27.72 30.95 -13.15
N PHE A 714 -27.70 32.03 -13.96
CA PHE A 714 -28.87 32.66 -14.55
C PHE A 714 -29.41 31.98 -15.83
N ASP A 715 -28.82 30.87 -16.24
CA ASP A 715 -29.18 30.13 -17.45
C ASP A 715 -30.36 29.17 -17.22
N ASP A 716 -31.49 29.72 -16.74
CA ASP A 716 -32.69 28.96 -16.35
C ASP A 716 -33.39 28.27 -17.53
N ALA A 717 -33.19 28.79 -18.75
CA ALA A 717 -33.80 28.23 -19.96
C ALA A 717 -33.17 26.88 -20.33
N ASP A 718 -31.84 26.80 -20.25
CA ASP A 718 -31.08 25.59 -20.57
C ASP A 718 -31.01 24.63 -19.36
N ASN A 719 -31.28 25.13 -18.15
CA ASN A 719 -31.24 24.37 -16.90
C ASN A 719 -32.55 24.49 -16.11
N PRO A 720 -33.66 23.91 -16.61
CA PRO A 720 -34.99 24.05 -16.00
C PRO A 720 -35.08 23.50 -14.57
N TYR A 721 -34.13 22.68 -14.14
CA TYR A 721 -34.04 22.14 -12.78
C TYR A 721 -33.50 23.15 -11.74
N PHE A 722 -32.89 24.28 -12.15
CA PHE A 722 -32.38 25.31 -11.23
C PHE A 722 -33.46 25.90 -10.33
N ALA A 723 -34.63 26.25 -10.89
CA ALA A 723 -35.72 26.80 -10.11
C ALA A 723 -36.27 25.82 -9.05
N PRO A 724 -36.55 24.54 -9.37
CA PRO A 724 -36.78 23.49 -8.38
C PRO A 724 -35.68 23.35 -7.33
N LEU A 725 -34.41 23.35 -7.75
CA LEU A 725 -33.26 23.20 -6.86
C LEU A 725 -33.15 24.35 -5.86
N MET A 726 -33.27 25.60 -6.29
CA MET A 726 -33.27 26.77 -5.40
C MET A 726 -34.44 26.75 -4.41
N ARG A 727 -35.61 26.23 -4.81
CA ARG A 727 -36.73 26.00 -3.87
C ARG A 727 -36.35 24.92 -2.85
N LEU A 728 -35.71 23.84 -3.28
CA LEU A 728 -35.26 22.77 -2.40
C LEU A 728 -34.22 23.27 -1.39
N MET A 729 -33.22 24.06 -1.82
CA MET A 729 -32.22 24.66 -0.94
C MET A 729 -32.87 25.49 0.19
N ARG A 730 -33.87 26.32 -0.13
CA ARG A 730 -34.65 27.05 0.89
C ARG A 730 -35.44 26.13 1.81
N LYS A 731 -35.98 25.02 1.31
CA LYS A 731 -36.69 24.05 2.16
C LYS A 731 -35.75 23.35 3.14
N PHE A 732 -34.53 23.00 2.73
CA PHE A 732 -33.51 22.45 3.64
C PHE A 732 -33.22 23.44 4.76
N ASP A 733 -32.89 24.69 4.44
CA ASP A 733 -32.58 25.71 5.43
C ASP A 733 -33.77 26.02 6.36
N ALA A 734 -35.00 26.07 5.81
CA ALA A 734 -36.22 26.27 6.60
C ALA A 734 -36.49 25.14 7.60
N GLN A 735 -35.97 23.94 7.35
CA GLN A 735 -35.99 22.79 8.27
C GLN A 735 -34.72 22.71 9.13
N ARG A 736 -33.88 23.75 9.14
CA ARG A 736 -32.59 23.79 9.85
C ARG A 736 -31.61 22.70 9.41
N LYS A 737 -31.75 22.20 8.18
CA LYS A 737 -30.82 21.23 7.58
C LYS A 737 -29.78 21.98 6.77
N PRO A 738 -28.47 21.75 7.00
CA PRO A 738 -27.43 22.56 6.37
C PRO A 738 -27.38 22.37 4.85
N VAL A 739 -27.00 23.44 4.16
CA VAL A 739 -26.78 23.46 2.71
C VAL A 739 -25.35 23.91 2.44
N ALA A 740 -24.60 23.17 1.64
CA ALA A 740 -23.31 23.59 1.09
C ALA A 740 -23.45 23.78 -0.42
N GLY A 741 -23.41 25.04 -0.89
CA GLY A 741 -23.32 25.36 -2.31
C GLY A 741 -21.87 25.58 -2.70
N VAL A 742 -21.36 24.85 -3.67
CA VAL A 742 -19.97 24.94 -4.15
C VAL A 742 -19.94 25.50 -5.59
N CYS A 743 -19.18 26.56 -5.83
CA CYS A 743 -19.07 27.28 -7.11
C CYS A 743 -20.45 27.63 -7.69
N LEU A 744 -20.93 26.96 -8.75
CA LEU A 744 -22.29 27.14 -9.25
C LEU A 744 -23.35 26.98 -8.14
N GLY A 745 -23.19 25.99 -7.26
CA GLY A 745 -24.08 25.80 -6.12
C GLY A 745 -24.10 27.00 -5.16
N CYS A 746 -22.96 27.67 -4.97
CA CYS A 746 -22.85 28.90 -4.18
C CYS A 746 -23.66 30.04 -4.81
N GLN A 747 -23.53 30.21 -6.13
CA GLN A 747 -24.27 31.22 -6.89
C GLN A 747 -25.79 30.95 -6.89
N LEU A 748 -26.20 29.68 -7.04
CA LEU A 748 -27.60 29.27 -6.94
C LEU A 748 -28.15 29.50 -5.53
N LEU A 749 -27.38 29.23 -4.48
CA LEU A 749 -27.76 29.53 -3.09
C LEU A 749 -27.99 31.03 -2.89
N ALA A 750 -27.05 31.87 -3.36
CA ALA A 750 -27.18 33.32 -3.27
C ALA A 750 -28.47 33.79 -3.97
N ARG A 751 -28.74 33.28 -5.19
CA ARG A 751 -29.93 33.62 -5.96
C ARG A 751 -31.23 33.13 -5.33
N ALA A 752 -31.20 31.97 -4.67
CA ALA A 752 -32.34 31.43 -3.93
C ALA A 752 -32.83 32.39 -2.81
N TRP A 753 -31.91 33.19 -2.25
CA TRP A 753 -32.17 34.18 -1.21
C TRP A 753 -32.24 35.62 -1.73
N GLY A 754 -32.43 35.81 -3.05
CA GLY A 754 -32.58 37.14 -3.65
C GLY A 754 -31.27 37.87 -3.95
N GLY A 755 -30.13 37.20 -3.76
CA GLY A 755 -28.83 37.66 -4.25
C GLY A 755 -28.83 37.78 -5.76
N ARG A 756 -27.98 38.65 -6.29
CA ARG A 756 -27.86 38.90 -7.73
C ARG A 756 -26.58 38.32 -8.26
N HIS A 757 -26.60 37.86 -9.50
CA HIS A 757 -25.38 37.50 -10.20
C HIS A 757 -24.46 38.73 -10.35
N ARG A 758 -23.15 38.49 -10.25
CA ARG A 758 -22.09 39.46 -10.55
C ARG A 758 -21.05 38.74 -11.40
N ASN A 759 -20.76 39.26 -12.58
CA ASN A 759 -19.58 38.82 -13.32
C ASN A 759 -18.35 39.55 -12.75
N CYS A 760 -17.26 38.82 -12.50
CA CYS A 760 -16.04 39.39 -11.92
C CYS A 760 -15.28 40.28 -12.93
N GLY A 761 -15.60 40.19 -14.23
CA GLY A 761 -14.86 40.84 -15.32
C GLY A 761 -13.55 40.14 -15.67
N THR A 762 -13.18 39.12 -14.89
CA THR A 762 -12.01 38.24 -15.08
C THR A 762 -12.43 36.80 -14.79
N PHE A 763 -11.71 35.85 -15.40
CA PHE A 763 -11.80 34.44 -15.02
C PHE A 763 -10.81 34.20 -13.89
N GLU A 764 -11.28 33.65 -12.78
CA GLU A 764 -10.45 33.22 -11.66
C GLU A 764 -10.19 31.72 -11.80
N PHE A 765 -8.91 31.37 -11.93
CA PHE A 765 -8.49 30.02 -12.30
C PHE A 765 -7.21 29.63 -11.59
N GLY A 766 -7.20 28.42 -11.02
CA GLY A 766 -6.05 27.87 -10.29
C GLY A 766 -6.21 28.01 -8.79
N PHE A 767 -5.16 27.68 -8.03
CA PHE A 767 -5.19 27.76 -6.58
C PHE A 767 -4.87 29.17 -6.11
N THR A 768 -5.84 29.88 -5.54
CA THR A 768 -5.73 31.30 -5.17
C THR A 768 -5.62 31.49 -3.66
N GLU A 769 -4.92 32.55 -3.24
CA GLU A 769 -4.92 32.98 -1.84
C GLU A 769 -6.20 33.73 -1.51
N LEU A 770 -6.84 33.33 -0.42
CA LEU A 770 -8.08 33.90 0.05
C LEU A 770 -7.88 34.48 1.46
N SER A 771 -8.70 35.46 1.83
CA SER A 771 -8.67 36.08 3.16
C SER A 771 -9.97 35.83 3.92
N LEU A 772 -9.85 35.49 5.20
CA LEU A 772 -11.00 35.45 6.09
C LEU A 772 -11.38 36.88 6.50
N THR A 773 -12.69 37.12 6.59
CA THR A 773 -13.25 38.28 7.31
C THR A 773 -13.17 38.04 8.82
N THR A 774 -13.39 39.06 9.64
CA THR A 774 -13.48 38.90 11.11
C THR A 774 -14.55 37.88 11.51
N GLU A 775 -15.67 37.84 10.79
CA GLU A 775 -16.72 36.86 10.97
C GLU A 775 -16.27 35.46 10.54
N GLY A 776 -15.52 35.34 9.45
CA GLY A 776 -14.96 34.08 8.94
C GLY A 776 -13.93 33.45 9.88
N GLU A 777 -13.08 34.24 10.52
CA GLU A 777 -12.10 33.76 11.51
C GLU A 777 -12.76 33.06 12.70
N ASN A 778 -13.97 33.52 13.07
CA ASN A 778 -14.74 32.99 14.20
C ASN A 778 -15.85 32.01 13.78
N ASP A 779 -15.97 31.69 12.48
CA ASP A 779 -17.03 30.81 11.99
C ASP A 779 -16.74 29.34 12.34
N PRO A 780 -17.74 28.57 12.81
CA PRO A 780 -17.53 27.19 13.24
C PRO A 780 -17.16 26.21 12.11
N ILE A 781 -17.46 26.52 10.85
CA ILE A 781 -17.06 25.69 9.71
C ILE A 781 -15.72 26.15 9.16
N LEU A 782 -15.58 27.45 8.90
CA LEU A 782 -14.45 28.01 8.16
C LEU A 782 -13.24 28.37 9.05
N GLY A 783 -13.49 28.70 10.31
CA GLY A 783 -12.49 29.25 11.24
C GLY A 783 -11.24 28.39 11.40
N GLY A 784 -10.08 29.02 11.23
CA GLY A 784 -8.74 28.41 11.21
C GLY A 784 -7.99 28.68 9.89
N PRO A 785 -6.82 28.06 9.65
CA PRO A 785 -5.99 28.36 8.49
C PRO A 785 -6.73 28.13 7.16
N LEU A 786 -6.61 29.07 6.22
CA LEU A 786 -7.17 28.97 4.88
C LEU A 786 -6.01 28.73 3.90
N PRO A 787 -5.93 27.55 3.24
CA PRO A 787 -4.89 27.31 2.25
C PRO A 787 -5.25 28.00 0.94
N ARG A 788 -4.37 27.87 -0.05
CA ARG A 788 -4.74 28.21 -1.42
C ARG A 788 -5.77 27.20 -1.91
N LEU A 789 -6.87 27.67 -2.50
CA LEU A 789 -8.00 26.82 -2.89
C LEU A 789 -8.28 26.96 -4.39
N MET A 790 -8.74 25.86 -5.00
CA MET A 790 -8.95 25.79 -6.44
C MET A 790 -10.14 26.67 -6.86
N GLU A 791 -9.88 27.60 -7.77
CA GLU A 791 -10.87 28.43 -8.44
C GLU A 791 -11.04 28.02 -9.90
N PHE A 792 -12.28 28.10 -10.37
CA PHE A 792 -12.65 27.87 -11.77
C PHE A 792 -13.98 28.56 -12.07
N HIS A 793 -13.98 29.89 -12.14
CA HIS A 793 -15.21 30.66 -12.42
C HIS A 793 -14.92 32.08 -12.92
N GLU A 794 -15.85 32.66 -13.67
CA GLU A 794 -15.90 34.11 -13.99
C GLU A 794 -17.10 34.80 -13.34
N ASP A 795 -18.05 33.99 -12.88
CA ASP A 795 -19.27 34.43 -12.23
C ASP A 795 -19.13 34.32 -10.73
N SER A 796 -19.74 35.28 -10.05
CA SER A 796 -19.88 35.39 -8.61
C SER A 796 -21.29 35.91 -8.31
N PHE A 797 -21.48 36.40 -7.09
CA PHE A 797 -22.74 36.86 -6.57
C PHE A 797 -22.56 38.15 -5.79
N ILE A 798 -23.63 38.91 -5.69
CA ILE A 798 -23.81 39.93 -4.67
C ILE A 798 -24.48 39.22 -3.48
N PRO A 799 -23.87 39.24 -2.28
CA PRO A 799 -24.43 38.60 -1.11
C PRO A 799 -25.90 39.01 -0.90
N PRO A 800 -26.82 38.06 -0.72
CA PRO A 800 -28.21 38.36 -0.40
C PRO A 800 -28.34 39.13 0.92
N GLU A 801 -29.43 39.86 1.08
CA GLU A 801 -29.72 40.56 2.34
C GLU A 801 -29.78 39.55 3.51
N GLY A 802 -29.06 39.84 4.60
CA GLY A 802 -28.94 38.94 5.75
C GLY A 802 -27.85 37.87 5.63
N ALA A 803 -27.10 37.82 4.52
CA ALA A 803 -25.88 37.00 4.44
C ALA A 803 -24.74 37.63 5.26
N THR A 804 -23.96 36.78 5.93
CA THR A 804 -22.67 37.13 6.52
C THR A 804 -21.57 36.67 5.56
N LEU A 805 -20.80 37.61 5.03
CA LEU A 805 -19.61 37.29 4.23
C LEU A 805 -18.52 36.74 5.16
N LEU A 806 -17.89 35.63 4.77
CA LEU A 806 -16.91 34.90 5.58
C LEU A 806 -15.51 34.94 4.97
N ALA A 807 -15.39 34.87 3.65
CA ALA A 807 -14.11 34.98 2.96
C ALA A 807 -14.20 35.86 1.72
N THR A 808 -13.07 36.48 1.40
CA THR A 808 -12.89 37.38 0.25
C THR A 808 -11.66 37.01 -0.56
N GLY A 809 -11.68 37.29 -1.85
CA GLY A 809 -10.53 37.14 -2.76
C GLY A 809 -10.20 38.47 -3.45
N GLU A 810 -9.04 38.53 -4.10
CA GLU A 810 -8.59 39.73 -4.81
C GLU A 810 -9.38 39.97 -6.11
N SER A 811 -9.50 38.94 -6.94
CA SER A 811 -10.21 39.03 -8.23
C SER A 811 -11.73 38.88 -8.07
N CYS A 812 -12.15 38.00 -7.17
CA CYS A 812 -13.54 37.83 -6.75
C CYS A 812 -13.68 38.21 -5.28
N GLU A 813 -14.33 39.35 -5.03
CA GLU A 813 -14.52 39.89 -3.67
C GLU A 813 -15.31 38.94 -2.76
N ASN A 814 -16.27 38.18 -3.31
CA ASN A 814 -17.18 37.35 -2.53
C ASN A 814 -16.84 35.87 -2.70
N GLN A 815 -16.15 35.29 -1.71
CA GLN A 815 -15.63 33.92 -1.81
C GLN A 815 -16.35 32.91 -0.94
N CYS A 816 -16.78 33.32 0.25
CA CYS A 816 -17.61 32.46 1.09
C CYS A 816 -18.62 33.30 1.86
N PHE A 817 -19.85 32.82 1.99
CA PHE A 817 -20.85 33.45 2.84
C PHE A 817 -21.71 32.41 3.56
N ARG A 818 -22.31 32.83 4.67
CA ARG A 818 -23.34 32.10 5.38
C ARG A 818 -24.66 32.87 5.33
N ILE A 819 -25.77 32.15 5.17
CA ILE A 819 -27.12 32.71 5.22
C ILE A 819 -28.08 31.72 5.88
N GLY A 820 -29.21 32.22 6.37
CA GLY A 820 -30.23 31.39 6.99
C GLY A 820 -29.74 30.78 8.29
N ASN A 821 -30.18 29.56 8.57
CA ASN A 821 -29.81 28.85 9.80
C ASN A 821 -28.46 28.16 9.67
N ALA A 822 -28.21 27.49 8.54
CA ALA A 822 -27.05 26.61 8.37
C ALA A 822 -26.61 26.48 6.90
N SER A 823 -26.83 27.50 6.07
CA SER A 823 -26.49 27.46 4.66
C SER A 823 -25.20 28.22 4.36
N TYR A 824 -24.28 27.57 3.66
CA TYR A 824 -22.98 28.08 3.28
C TYR A 824 -22.80 28.05 1.77
N GLY A 825 -22.36 29.16 1.20
CA GLY A 825 -21.92 29.23 -0.19
C GLY A 825 -20.41 29.37 -0.23
N PHE A 826 -19.73 28.43 -0.89
CA PHE A 826 -18.30 28.42 -1.15
C PHE A 826 -18.08 28.64 -2.65
N GLN A 827 -17.54 29.78 -3.05
CA GLN A 827 -17.27 30.05 -4.46
C GLN A 827 -16.11 29.20 -4.98
N PHE A 828 -15.09 28.98 -4.13
CA PHE A 828 -13.99 28.04 -4.36
C PHE A 828 -14.37 26.57 -4.30
N ARG A 829 -13.56 25.73 -4.96
CA ARG A 829 -13.73 24.28 -5.14
C ARG A 829 -12.85 23.47 -4.18
N PHE A 830 -13.22 23.41 -2.90
CA PHE A 830 -12.47 22.66 -1.89
C PHE A 830 -12.68 21.14 -1.95
N GLU A 831 -13.60 20.64 -2.77
CA GLU A 831 -13.84 19.21 -2.98
C GLU A 831 -12.90 18.58 -4.01
N VAL A 832 -12.16 19.40 -4.76
CA VAL A 832 -11.29 18.97 -5.85
C VAL A 832 -10.14 18.10 -5.33
N ASP A 833 -10.01 16.92 -5.93
CA ASP A 833 -8.83 16.08 -5.82
C ASP A 833 -8.04 16.06 -7.14
N SER A 834 -6.96 15.28 -7.17
CA SER A 834 -6.11 15.13 -8.36
C SER A 834 -6.87 14.65 -9.60
N LYS A 835 -7.88 13.78 -9.44
CA LYS A 835 -8.66 13.21 -10.56
C LYS A 835 -9.59 14.26 -11.15
N ILE A 836 -10.30 15.01 -10.31
CA ILE A 836 -11.14 16.12 -10.79
C ILE A 836 -10.26 17.17 -11.46
N LEU A 837 -9.14 17.52 -10.84
CA LEU A 837 -8.23 18.52 -11.38
C LEU A 837 -7.71 18.10 -12.76
N ASP A 838 -7.27 16.86 -12.94
CA ASP A 838 -6.83 16.36 -14.24
C ASP A 838 -7.91 16.53 -15.31
N ASN A 839 -9.16 16.15 -15.01
CA ASN A 839 -10.27 16.35 -15.95
C ASN A 839 -10.49 17.83 -16.28
N LEU A 840 -10.52 18.70 -15.26
CA LEU A 840 -10.70 20.15 -15.45
C LEU A 840 -9.59 20.75 -16.31
N LEU A 841 -8.33 20.41 -16.03
CA LEU A 841 -7.18 20.92 -16.78
C LEU A 841 -7.17 20.41 -18.22
N THR A 842 -7.47 19.12 -18.43
CA THR A 842 -7.52 18.54 -19.76
C THR A 842 -8.63 19.15 -20.61
N LEU A 843 -9.85 19.26 -20.07
CA LEU A 843 -10.99 19.85 -20.78
C LEU A 843 -10.77 21.33 -21.08
N PHE A 844 -10.18 22.07 -20.13
CA PHE A 844 -9.88 23.48 -20.33
C PHE A 844 -8.84 23.65 -21.43
N ARG A 845 -7.71 22.95 -21.35
CA ARG A 845 -6.64 23.02 -22.38
C ARG A 845 -7.08 22.52 -23.75
N GLY A 846 -7.98 21.54 -23.79
CA GLY A 846 -8.53 21.01 -25.03
C GLY A 846 -9.45 21.97 -25.78
N GLY A 847 -9.88 23.07 -25.14
CA GLY A 847 -10.90 23.98 -25.67
C GLY A 847 -12.29 23.34 -25.76
N GLU A 848 -12.50 22.25 -25.02
CA GLU A 848 -13.74 21.49 -24.97
C GLU A 848 -14.80 22.18 -24.10
N MET A 849 -14.38 23.16 -23.28
CA MET A 849 -15.29 24.05 -22.58
C MET A 849 -15.50 25.34 -23.39
N GLU A 850 -16.35 25.26 -24.41
CA GLU A 850 -16.59 26.36 -25.37
C GLU A 850 -16.79 27.73 -24.71
N LYS A 851 -17.47 27.76 -23.56
CA LYS A 851 -17.73 28.97 -22.76
C LYS A 851 -16.46 29.67 -22.26
N TYR A 852 -15.37 28.95 -22.05
CA TYR A 852 -14.10 29.48 -21.56
C TYR A 852 -13.02 29.62 -22.63
N ASN A 853 -13.33 29.33 -23.90
CA ASN A 853 -12.33 29.38 -24.98
C ASN A 853 -11.70 30.77 -25.17
N ASN A 854 -12.43 31.84 -24.85
CA ASN A 854 -11.92 33.22 -24.90
C ASN A 854 -10.81 33.51 -23.86
N TYR A 855 -10.60 32.61 -22.88
CA TYR A 855 -9.57 32.73 -21.86
C TYR A 855 -8.31 31.91 -22.17
N LEU A 856 -8.35 30.99 -23.14
CA LEU A 856 -7.22 30.12 -23.46
C LEU A 856 -5.93 30.91 -23.74
N ASP A 857 -6.03 32.03 -24.45
CA ASP A 857 -4.89 32.88 -24.77
C ASP A 857 -4.29 33.60 -23.54
N LYS A 858 -5.02 33.68 -22.42
CA LYS A 858 -4.55 34.30 -21.16
C LYS A 858 -3.88 33.29 -20.22
N TYR A 859 -4.12 31.99 -20.40
CA TYR A 859 -3.54 30.92 -19.59
C TYR A 859 -2.62 30.08 -20.47
N ASP A 860 -1.39 30.57 -20.64
CA ASP A 860 -0.38 29.88 -21.45
C ASP A 860 0.21 28.65 -20.74
N GLY A 861 1.07 27.91 -21.44
CA GLY A 861 1.74 26.73 -20.89
C GLY A 861 2.53 27.00 -19.62
N CYS A 862 3.08 28.20 -19.44
CA CYS A 862 3.91 28.55 -18.28
C CYS A 862 3.09 28.59 -16.99
N ILE A 863 1.87 29.14 -17.01
CA ILE A 863 0.98 29.18 -15.84
C ILE A 863 0.65 27.75 -15.39
N PHE A 864 0.37 26.88 -16.34
CA PHE A 864 0.08 25.48 -16.09
C PHE A 864 1.27 24.71 -15.52
N GLU A 865 2.46 24.89 -16.09
CA GLU A 865 3.69 24.27 -15.59
C GLU A 865 4.01 24.73 -14.17
N SER A 866 3.84 26.02 -13.88
CA SER A 866 4.04 26.58 -12.54
C SER A 866 3.07 25.98 -11.53
N MET A 867 1.78 25.92 -11.87
CA MET A 867 0.77 25.31 -10.99
C MET A 867 1.05 23.82 -10.78
N GLU A 868 1.32 23.07 -11.86
CA GLU A 868 1.61 21.63 -11.83
C GLU A 868 2.78 21.28 -10.91
N ALA A 869 3.78 22.16 -10.80
CA ALA A 869 4.92 21.96 -9.93
C ALA A 869 4.59 22.06 -8.43
N GLU A 870 3.54 22.80 -8.05
CA GLU A 870 3.10 23.00 -6.67
C GLU A 870 1.90 22.12 -6.28
N LEU A 871 1.27 21.44 -7.25
CA LEU A 871 0.06 20.65 -7.03
C LEU A 871 0.11 19.66 -5.87
N PRO A 872 1.20 18.91 -5.63
CA PRO A 872 1.24 17.98 -4.51
C PRO A 872 1.01 18.68 -3.16
N LEU A 873 1.57 19.88 -2.98
CA LEU A 873 1.40 20.67 -1.76
C LEU A 873 0.00 21.30 -1.71
N LEU A 874 -0.44 21.89 -2.81
CA LEU A 874 -1.78 22.50 -2.92
C LEU A 874 -2.91 21.49 -2.67
N LEU A 875 -2.77 20.28 -3.20
CA LEU A 875 -3.73 19.19 -3.00
C LEU A 875 -3.72 18.68 -1.56
N GLU A 876 -2.53 18.56 -0.94
CA GLU A 876 -2.40 18.18 0.47
C GLU A 876 -3.11 19.17 1.38
N GLU A 877 -2.81 20.46 1.24
CA GLU A 877 -3.40 21.54 2.04
C GLU A 877 -4.92 21.66 1.80
N SER A 878 -5.36 21.55 0.54
CA SER A 878 -6.78 21.56 0.18
C SER A 878 -7.53 20.36 0.78
N GLN A 879 -6.91 19.17 0.80
CA GLN A 879 -7.52 17.99 1.41
C GLN A 879 -7.67 18.10 2.92
N ASP A 880 -6.69 18.66 3.62
CA ASP A 880 -6.78 18.92 5.06
C ASP A 880 -7.86 19.95 5.37
N PHE A 881 -7.96 21.00 4.56
CA PHE A 881 -9.05 21.97 4.64
C PHE A 881 -10.41 21.31 4.39
N CYS A 882 -10.53 20.50 3.35
CA CYS A 882 -11.75 19.79 2.98
C CYS A 882 -12.22 18.86 4.10
N ARG A 883 -11.31 18.10 4.71
CA ARG A 883 -11.60 17.24 5.85
C ARG A 883 -12.18 18.02 7.03
N ARG A 884 -11.55 19.15 7.40
CA ARG A 884 -12.04 20.01 8.49
C ARG A 884 -13.43 20.59 8.17
N VAL A 885 -13.63 21.11 6.96
CA VAL A 885 -14.92 21.67 6.54
C VAL A 885 -15.99 20.59 6.52
N ALA A 886 -15.72 19.42 5.96
CA ALA A 886 -16.64 18.29 5.94
C ALA A 886 -17.02 17.85 7.37
N GLU A 887 -16.04 17.81 8.28
CA GLU A 887 -16.28 17.46 9.68
C GLU A 887 -17.19 18.46 10.38
N ASN A 888 -16.88 19.75 10.27
CA ASN A 888 -17.66 20.79 10.93
C ASN A 888 -19.05 20.96 10.30
N TRP A 889 -19.14 20.84 8.97
CA TRP A 889 -20.41 20.92 8.26
C TRP A 889 -21.33 19.74 8.58
N LEU A 890 -20.78 18.52 8.65
CA LEU A 890 -21.59 17.35 8.97
C LEU A 890 -22.12 17.43 10.42
N LYS A 891 -21.39 18.04 11.37
CA LYS A 891 -21.88 18.28 12.75
C LYS A 891 -23.17 19.10 12.77
N LEU A 892 -23.36 20.04 11.84
CA LEU A 892 -24.62 20.79 11.71
C LEU A 892 -25.80 19.90 11.28
N CYS A 893 -25.55 18.70 10.74
CA CYS A 893 -26.60 17.73 10.41
C CYS A 893 -27.10 16.95 11.64
N ALA A 894 -26.40 16.99 12.79
CA ALA A 894 -26.74 16.21 14.00
C ALA A 894 -27.78 16.88 14.89
N ASP A 895 -28.07 18.17 14.72
CA ASP A 895 -28.79 19.00 15.70
C ASP A 895 -30.31 18.79 15.68
N ASP A 896 -30.70 17.53 15.93
CA ASP A 896 -31.95 17.12 16.59
C ASP A 896 -31.64 16.66 18.04
N ILE A 897 -30.61 17.26 18.67
CA ILE A 897 -30.37 17.16 20.12
C ILE A 897 -30.87 18.46 20.75
N GLU A 898 -31.87 18.32 21.62
CA GLU A 898 -32.40 19.37 22.48
C GLU A 898 -31.28 20.30 22.98
N THR A 899 -31.44 21.60 22.70
CA THR A 899 -30.88 22.75 23.43
C THR A 899 -29.93 22.39 24.58
N GLN A 900 -28.63 22.64 24.39
CA GLN A 900 -27.72 23.00 25.47
C GLN A 900 -27.09 24.36 25.20
#